data_AF-A0A075FHI6-F1
#
_entry.id   AF-A0A075FHI6-F1
#
_cell.length_a   1.000
_cell.length_b   1.000
_cell.length_c   1.000
_cell.angle_alpha   90.00
_cell.angle_beta   90.00
_cell.angle_gamma   90.00
#
_symmetry.space_group_name_H-M   'P 1'
#
loop_
_entity.id
_entity.type
_entity.pdbx_description
1 polymer ?
#
loop_
_entity_poly.entity_id
_entity_poly.type
_entity_poly.pdbx_seq_one_letter_code
_entity_poly.pdbx_strand_id
1 'polypeptide(L)'
;MTTNIEDKILHGTTTVGIKASDGVVLCADMRASAGYFIANNNTMKIQKIYDHAGLTLAGGVADAQNLTDILRYHANIHAIQTNENIPIRSLARLCSLVFHQNRGYPFIADILLGGYDRDGPELINIDQFGSVEQKSYVTTGSGSPVAYGLLEDEYRNDLTLEDAKAIALRAVKAAIVRNIGTGDGINIATIDKNGFQLLTKEQKNLSFRFSDLMQKKQQQELPNSQNIMATILTSIPKEANVTKIDYEGPRFALYTKTPRFLMENNTIISNLVKEIKKRIVIRIDESIRKNEDDTRKILIENVPKEANLQAMFFDTATGEVSIEVKRPWLCQRNAEEFNHAEIAEKTGWKPRIRKSTTKPSNTIKSINYQLKISSSDRVKHLKQVGEQIFRPRLAQKSEVSLLTLGGFGQVGRSCMLLTTPDSKVLVDCGINPGARTPRESFPRLDWANITLDELDAVVIGHAHLDHSGFLPVLLKYGYKGPIFCTEPTLPMMNLIQLDAIKVALAQGRTPMYADRDVFQVMRQAVTIPYGAVTDISPDIKLVLSNAGHILGSATCHFHIGNGEHNFVYTGDIKYGKSMLLESANTNYPRVETLLIESTYGLKEDIQPDRQEVESTFVASVNSVLKEGGKVLIPIPAVGRAQELMLVIDQYMKSGDLVEAPVFMEGMIQEATAIHEAFPEYLVRDLKKKILETDDNPFDSEYFTNIEHQDGRDEALRDDSPCIIIATSGMLEGGPVLEYFKNIAPHTKNKILFVSYQVNGTLGRRVMDGARQVSILGKDGKIEVVSINCSTERLDGFSGHSDYNQLMSFVHRLRPKLRRVLVNHGEKRKSENLSMSIRRMYKVSSHYPQVQEAIKLF
;
A
#
# COMPACT_ATOMS: atom_id res chain seq x y z
N MET A 1 -8.54 14.81 -54.07
CA MET A 1 -8.59 15.77 -52.94
C MET A 1 -9.71 15.33 -52.03
N THR A 2 -9.37 14.66 -50.93
CA THR A 2 -10.32 14.21 -49.90
C THR A 2 -10.90 15.42 -49.19
N THR A 3 -12.21 15.61 -49.35
CA THR A 3 -13.01 16.68 -48.75
C THR A 3 -13.46 16.25 -47.35
N ASN A 4 -12.56 16.32 -46.37
CA ASN A 4 -12.97 16.32 -44.97
C ASN A 4 -13.07 17.78 -44.52
N ILE A 5 -14.28 18.33 -44.53
CA ILE A 5 -14.55 19.72 -44.12
C ILE A 5 -14.31 19.88 -42.61
N GLU A 6 -14.44 18.79 -41.84
CA GLU A 6 -14.16 18.74 -40.40
C GLU A 6 -12.72 19.12 -40.05
N ASP A 7 -11.75 18.80 -40.92
CA ASP A 7 -10.34 19.13 -40.69
C ASP A 7 -9.99 20.59 -41.00
N LYS A 8 -10.90 21.37 -41.61
CA LYS A 8 -10.58 22.72 -42.11
C LYS A 8 -11.07 23.88 -41.25
N ILE A 9 -11.90 23.67 -40.24
CA ILE A 9 -12.40 24.79 -39.42
C ILE A 9 -12.58 24.39 -37.95
N LEU A 10 -11.48 24.12 -37.25
CA LEU A 10 -11.48 24.09 -35.78
C LEU A 10 -11.45 25.54 -35.26
N HIS A 11 -12.62 26.15 -35.16
CA HIS A 11 -12.80 27.43 -34.44
C HIS A 11 -13.05 27.15 -32.96
N GLY A 12 -12.06 27.50 -32.14
CA GLY A 12 -12.13 27.38 -30.70
C GLY A 12 -12.92 28.52 -30.08
N THR A 13 -13.92 28.21 -29.26
CA THR A 13 -14.75 29.19 -28.55
C THR A 13 -15.45 28.52 -27.36
N THR A 14 -15.64 29.26 -26.28
CA THR A 14 -16.58 28.89 -25.23
C THR A 14 -17.52 30.06 -24.97
N THR A 15 -18.82 29.83 -25.11
CA THR A 15 -19.85 30.75 -24.63
C THR A 15 -20.76 30.07 -23.62
N VAL A 16 -21.27 30.84 -22.67
CA VAL A 16 -22.08 30.41 -21.54
C VAL A 16 -23.23 31.38 -21.38
N GLY A 17 -24.45 30.86 -21.28
CA GLY A 17 -25.64 31.59 -20.89
C GLY A 17 -26.24 31.02 -19.61
N ILE A 18 -26.64 31.88 -18.68
CA ILE A 18 -27.33 31.48 -17.44
C ILE A 18 -28.52 32.41 -17.20
N LYS A 19 -29.72 31.84 -17.03
CA LYS A 19 -30.92 32.54 -16.59
C LYS A 19 -30.96 32.55 -15.05
N ALA A 20 -30.89 33.74 -14.48
CA ALA A 20 -31.10 34.01 -13.06
C ALA A 20 -32.56 34.43 -12.81
N SER A 21 -32.94 34.54 -11.54
CA SER A 21 -34.27 34.99 -11.12
C SER A 21 -34.58 36.44 -11.52
N ASP A 22 -33.56 37.30 -11.56
CA ASP A 22 -33.64 38.75 -11.78
C ASP A 22 -32.95 39.23 -13.07
N GLY A 23 -32.41 38.32 -13.89
CA GLY A 23 -31.80 38.67 -15.19
C GLY A 23 -31.15 37.50 -15.92
N VAL A 24 -30.37 37.81 -16.96
CA VAL A 24 -29.60 36.83 -17.76
C VAL A 24 -28.13 37.23 -17.80
N VAL A 25 -27.25 36.23 -17.67
CA VAL A 25 -25.80 36.38 -17.82
C VAL A 25 -25.36 35.72 -19.12
N LEU A 26 -24.61 36.46 -19.93
CA LEU A 26 -23.88 35.95 -21.09
C LEU A 26 -22.38 36.09 -20.84
N CYS A 27 -21.62 35.03 -21.04
CA CYS A 27 -20.18 34.99 -20.76
C CYS A 27 -19.45 34.26 -21.89
N ALA A 28 -18.30 34.77 -22.33
CA ALA A 28 -17.53 34.16 -23.41
C ALA A 28 -16.04 34.46 -23.29
N ASP A 29 -15.21 33.57 -23.83
CA ASP A 29 -13.76 33.79 -23.93
C ASP A 29 -13.40 34.80 -25.05
N MET A 30 -12.13 35.21 -25.11
CA MET A 30 -11.66 36.26 -26.04
C MET A 30 -10.84 35.73 -27.23
N ARG A 31 -10.50 34.44 -27.26
CA ARG A 31 -9.66 33.83 -28.31
C ARG A 31 -10.49 33.43 -29.52
N ALA A 32 -10.14 33.92 -30.70
CA ALA A 32 -10.59 33.34 -31.96
C ALA A 32 -9.46 32.50 -32.54
N SER A 33 -9.66 31.19 -32.66
CA SER A 33 -8.68 30.29 -33.28
C SER A 33 -9.12 29.84 -34.68
N ALA A 34 -8.16 29.51 -35.53
CA ALA A 34 -8.35 28.87 -36.82
C ALA A 34 -7.43 27.63 -36.87
N GLY A 35 -7.96 26.48 -36.46
CA GLY A 35 -7.12 25.33 -36.15
C GLY A 35 -6.28 25.57 -34.91
N TYR A 36 -4.98 25.24 -35.00
CA TYR A 36 -4.00 25.48 -33.94
C TYR A 36 -3.48 26.93 -33.90
N PHE A 37 -3.89 27.78 -34.85
CA PHE A 37 -3.46 29.18 -34.92
C PHE A 37 -4.43 30.10 -34.15
N ILE A 38 -3.90 30.97 -33.30
CA ILE A 38 -4.68 32.03 -32.65
C ILE A 38 -4.79 33.20 -33.63
N ALA A 39 -5.95 33.34 -34.28
CA ALA A 39 -6.22 34.38 -35.26
C ALA A 39 -6.41 35.76 -34.61
N ASN A 40 -7.01 35.80 -33.42
CA ASN A 40 -7.15 37.02 -32.61
C ASN A 40 -7.30 36.64 -31.13
N ASN A 41 -6.56 37.30 -30.24
CA ASN A 41 -6.60 37.07 -28.78
C ASN A 41 -7.50 38.07 -28.02
N ASN A 42 -8.19 38.96 -28.73
CA ASN A 42 -9.03 40.02 -28.16
C ASN A 42 -10.36 40.19 -28.93
N THR A 43 -11.11 39.10 -29.07
CA THR A 43 -12.37 39.07 -29.82
C THR A 43 -13.58 39.33 -28.90
N MET A 44 -14.47 40.25 -29.31
CA MET A 44 -15.73 40.51 -28.62
C MET A 44 -16.83 39.55 -29.09
N LYS A 45 -17.05 38.48 -28.33
CA LYS A 45 -18.03 37.42 -28.66
C LYS A 45 -19.40 37.61 -28.02
N ILE A 46 -19.63 38.72 -27.35
CA ILE A 46 -20.94 39.08 -26.80
C ILE A 46 -21.37 40.39 -27.48
N GLN A 47 -22.55 40.39 -28.07
CA GLN A 47 -23.07 41.50 -28.85
C GLN A 47 -24.39 41.99 -28.29
N LYS A 48 -24.51 43.30 -28.09
CA LYS A 48 -25.79 43.96 -27.79
C LYS A 48 -26.65 43.98 -29.05
N ILE A 49 -27.89 43.52 -28.98
CA ILE A 49 -28.87 43.63 -30.09
C ILE A 49 -29.71 44.89 -29.91
N TYR A 50 -30.24 45.08 -28.71
CA TYR A 50 -30.95 46.29 -28.30
C TYR A 50 -30.79 46.49 -26.79
N ASP A 51 -31.46 47.46 -26.18
CA ASP A 51 -31.34 47.71 -24.74
C ASP A 51 -31.79 46.52 -23.90
N HIS A 52 -32.79 45.75 -24.31
CA HIS A 52 -33.31 44.61 -23.55
C HIS A 52 -32.77 43.24 -24.01
N ALA A 53 -31.86 43.20 -24.99
CA ALA A 53 -31.46 41.95 -25.66
C ALA A 53 -29.97 41.93 -26.06
N GLY A 54 -29.33 40.77 -25.89
CA GLY A 54 -27.95 40.52 -26.30
C GLY A 54 -27.72 39.05 -26.65
N LEU A 55 -26.62 38.76 -27.35
CA LEU A 55 -26.31 37.39 -27.75
C LEU A 55 -24.82 37.06 -27.66
N THR A 56 -24.50 35.76 -27.65
CA THR A 56 -23.13 35.25 -27.81
C THR A 56 -22.88 34.75 -29.23
N LEU A 57 -21.61 34.77 -29.64
CA LEU A 57 -21.15 34.31 -30.95
C LEU A 57 -20.25 33.08 -30.78
N ALA A 58 -20.68 31.91 -31.28
CA ALA A 58 -19.85 30.74 -31.48
C ALA A 58 -19.95 30.27 -32.94
N GLY A 59 -18.84 29.81 -33.52
CA GLY A 59 -18.75 29.41 -34.93
C GLY A 59 -17.95 30.38 -35.80
N GLY A 60 -18.29 30.49 -37.08
CA GLY A 60 -17.69 31.40 -38.05
C GLY A 60 -18.00 32.86 -37.74
N VAL A 61 -16.95 33.69 -37.66
CA VAL A 61 -17.07 35.10 -37.24
C VAL A 61 -17.94 35.92 -38.21
N ALA A 62 -17.76 35.72 -39.52
CA ALA A 62 -18.50 36.46 -40.54
C ALA A 62 -20.02 36.16 -40.49
N ASP A 63 -20.37 34.89 -40.32
CA ASP A 63 -21.75 34.43 -40.20
C ASP A 63 -22.42 35.02 -38.96
N ALA A 64 -21.73 34.94 -37.82
CA ALA A 64 -22.23 35.43 -36.55
C ALA A 64 -22.39 36.97 -36.54
N GLN A 65 -21.48 37.72 -37.18
CA GLN A 65 -21.60 39.17 -37.36
C GLN A 65 -22.79 39.55 -38.25
N ASN A 66 -22.97 38.88 -39.39
CA ASN A 66 -24.09 39.13 -40.29
C ASN A 66 -25.44 38.88 -39.59
N LEU A 67 -25.57 37.76 -38.87
CA LEU A 67 -26.76 37.47 -38.07
C LEU A 67 -27.04 38.55 -37.01
N THR A 68 -26.00 39.05 -36.35
CA THR A 68 -26.12 40.12 -35.37
C THR A 68 -26.67 41.40 -36.00
N ASP A 69 -26.19 41.77 -37.18
CA ASP A 69 -26.60 43.00 -37.88
C ASP A 69 -28.04 42.91 -38.39
N ILE A 70 -28.46 41.74 -38.88
CA ILE A 70 -29.86 41.47 -39.27
C ILE A 70 -30.78 41.63 -38.05
N LEU A 71 -30.43 41.01 -36.91
CA LEU A 71 -31.23 41.10 -35.69
C LEU A 71 -31.30 42.54 -35.15
N ARG A 72 -30.18 43.27 -35.17
CA ARG A 72 -30.15 44.70 -34.80
C ARG A 72 -31.04 45.53 -35.70
N TYR A 73 -30.97 45.33 -37.02
CA TYR A 73 -31.79 46.06 -37.98
C TYR A 73 -33.28 45.89 -37.67
N HIS A 74 -33.73 44.63 -37.52
CA HIS A 74 -35.13 44.35 -37.21
C HIS A 74 -35.58 44.85 -35.84
N ALA A 75 -34.72 44.76 -34.81
CA ALA A 75 -35.01 45.32 -33.50
C ALA A 75 -35.21 46.84 -33.54
N ASN A 76 -34.31 47.55 -34.23
CA ASN A 76 -34.40 49.01 -34.37
C ASN A 76 -35.63 49.46 -35.16
N ILE A 77 -35.91 48.81 -36.29
CA ILE A 77 -37.09 49.15 -37.12
C ILE A 77 -38.38 48.89 -36.34
N HIS A 78 -38.46 47.77 -35.62
CA HIS A 78 -39.64 47.47 -34.79
C HIS A 78 -39.86 48.52 -33.71
N ALA A 79 -38.80 48.92 -33.01
CA ALA A 79 -38.87 49.97 -31.99
C ALA A 79 -39.33 51.32 -32.57
N ILE A 80 -38.81 51.71 -33.74
CA ILE A 80 -39.20 52.95 -34.42
C ILE A 80 -40.68 52.91 -34.86
N GLN A 81 -41.16 51.76 -35.35
CA GLN A 81 -42.52 51.64 -35.89
C GLN A 81 -43.59 51.49 -34.83
N THR A 82 -43.29 50.78 -33.74
CA THR A 82 -44.28 50.40 -32.72
C THR A 82 -44.13 51.18 -31.42
N ASN A 83 -43.00 51.87 -31.23
CA ASN A 83 -42.59 52.46 -29.96
C ASN A 83 -42.51 51.43 -28.80
N GLU A 84 -42.35 50.15 -29.14
CA GLU A 84 -42.16 49.04 -28.20
C GLU A 84 -40.93 48.18 -28.58
N ASN A 85 -40.35 47.52 -27.58
CA ASN A 85 -39.25 46.58 -27.79
C ASN A 85 -39.78 45.28 -28.43
N ILE A 86 -39.08 44.78 -29.45
CA ILE A 86 -39.40 43.48 -30.04
C ILE A 86 -39.24 42.36 -28.99
N PRO A 87 -40.22 41.46 -28.78
CA PRO A 87 -40.08 40.38 -27.80
C PRO A 87 -38.88 39.46 -28.08
N ILE A 88 -38.25 38.93 -27.04
CA ILE A 88 -37.06 38.05 -27.16
C ILE A 88 -37.36 36.81 -27.97
N ARG A 89 -38.54 36.21 -27.79
CA ARG A 89 -38.99 35.07 -28.61
C ARG A 89 -39.14 35.42 -30.09
N SER A 90 -39.56 36.64 -30.40
CA SER A 90 -39.69 37.13 -31.78
C SER A 90 -38.32 37.31 -32.42
N LEU A 91 -37.33 37.84 -31.67
CA LEU A 91 -35.93 37.88 -32.12
C LEU A 91 -35.36 36.48 -32.35
N ALA A 92 -35.60 35.54 -31.43
CA ALA A 92 -35.17 34.16 -31.60
C ALA A 92 -35.82 33.51 -32.83
N ARG A 93 -37.11 33.76 -33.05
CA ARG A 93 -37.81 33.24 -34.23
C ARG A 93 -37.28 33.84 -35.53
N LEU A 94 -36.93 35.12 -35.53
CA LEU A 94 -36.31 35.77 -36.69
C LEU A 94 -34.94 35.15 -36.99
N CYS A 95 -34.11 34.94 -35.98
CA CYS A 95 -32.82 34.27 -36.13
C CYS A 95 -32.99 32.84 -36.67
N SER A 96 -33.93 32.06 -36.12
CA SER A 96 -34.30 30.72 -36.58
C SER A 96 -34.73 30.69 -38.05
N LEU A 97 -35.53 31.67 -38.50
CA LEU A 97 -35.94 31.78 -39.90
C LEU A 97 -34.75 32.06 -40.82
N VAL A 98 -33.82 32.92 -40.41
CA VAL A 98 -32.61 33.20 -41.17
C VAL A 98 -31.75 31.94 -41.32
N PHE A 99 -31.53 31.19 -40.24
CA PHE A 99 -30.84 29.89 -40.32
C PHE A 99 -31.59 28.89 -41.23
N HIS A 100 -32.91 28.81 -41.10
CA HIS A 100 -33.75 27.90 -41.87
C HIS A 100 -33.69 28.19 -43.38
N GLN A 101 -33.76 29.46 -43.78
CA GLN A 101 -33.68 29.88 -45.18
C GLN A 101 -32.33 29.57 -45.82
N ASN A 102 -31.26 29.53 -45.01
CA ASN A 102 -29.89 29.30 -45.48
C ASN A 102 -29.42 27.85 -45.32
N ARG A 103 -30.31 26.88 -45.08
CA ARG A 103 -29.92 25.45 -44.91
C ARG A 103 -29.13 24.84 -46.08
N GLY A 104 -29.27 25.38 -47.28
CA GLY A 104 -28.48 24.94 -48.45
C GLY A 104 -27.00 25.33 -48.37
N TYR A 105 -26.69 26.45 -47.70
CA TYR A 105 -25.33 26.93 -47.38
C TYR A 105 -25.38 27.49 -45.96
N PRO A 106 -25.36 26.60 -44.94
CA PRO A 106 -25.71 27.00 -43.58
C PRO A 106 -24.69 27.99 -43.01
N PHE A 107 -25.21 28.99 -42.30
CA PHE A 107 -24.38 29.79 -41.40
C PHE A 107 -23.79 28.87 -40.33
N ILE A 108 -22.46 28.87 -40.19
CA ILE A 108 -21.78 28.08 -39.18
C ILE A 108 -21.79 28.89 -37.89
N ALA A 109 -22.93 28.97 -37.22
CA ALA A 109 -23.06 29.72 -35.98
C ALA A 109 -24.02 29.04 -34.99
N ASP A 110 -23.67 29.14 -33.71
CA ASP A 110 -24.50 28.71 -32.58
C ASP A 110 -24.69 29.91 -31.64
N ILE A 111 -25.94 30.29 -31.40
CA ILE A 111 -26.32 31.58 -30.82
C ILE A 111 -27.04 31.38 -29.50
N LEU A 112 -26.49 31.96 -28.43
CA LEU A 112 -27.21 32.13 -27.17
C LEU A 112 -27.81 33.53 -27.12
N LEU A 113 -29.13 33.62 -27.22
CA LEU A 113 -29.87 34.87 -27.08
C LEU A 113 -30.36 35.03 -25.64
N GLY A 114 -29.90 36.07 -24.96
CA GLY A 114 -30.39 36.47 -23.65
C GLY A 114 -31.18 37.76 -23.73
N GLY A 115 -32.22 37.88 -22.91
CA GLY A 115 -32.97 39.12 -22.82
C GLY A 115 -33.88 39.21 -21.60
N TYR A 116 -34.47 40.40 -21.43
CA TYR A 116 -35.39 40.70 -20.34
C TYR A 116 -36.64 41.38 -20.90
N ASP A 117 -37.76 40.65 -20.91
CA ASP A 117 -39.06 41.14 -21.36
C ASP A 117 -39.96 41.51 -20.16
N ARG A 118 -41.21 41.91 -20.43
CA ARG A 118 -42.23 42.17 -19.39
C ARG A 118 -42.48 40.95 -18.48
N ASP A 119 -42.33 39.74 -19.02
CA ASP A 119 -42.52 38.47 -18.31
C ASP A 119 -41.26 37.99 -17.56
N GLY A 120 -40.18 38.77 -17.60
CA GLY A 120 -38.92 38.50 -16.93
C GLY A 120 -37.80 37.99 -17.85
N PRO A 121 -36.75 37.37 -17.29
CA PRO A 121 -35.57 36.96 -18.04
C PRO A 121 -35.81 35.73 -18.93
N GLU A 122 -35.31 35.77 -20.15
CA GLU A 122 -35.34 34.67 -21.11
C GLU A 122 -33.93 34.37 -21.67
N LEU A 123 -33.58 33.08 -21.70
CA LEU A 123 -32.37 32.58 -22.33
C LEU A 123 -32.77 31.51 -23.35
N ILE A 124 -32.35 31.70 -24.59
CA ILE A 124 -32.73 30.88 -25.73
C ILE A 124 -31.48 30.44 -26.48
N ASN A 125 -31.35 29.13 -26.70
CA ASN A 125 -30.35 28.55 -27.58
C ASN A 125 -30.91 28.43 -28.99
N ILE A 126 -30.12 28.82 -30.00
CA ILE A 126 -30.47 28.71 -31.42
C ILE A 126 -29.32 28.03 -32.15
N ASP A 127 -29.52 26.78 -32.54
CA ASP A 127 -28.50 26.00 -33.24
C ASP A 127 -28.36 26.43 -34.71
N GLN A 128 -27.29 25.96 -35.36
CA GLN A 128 -26.99 26.23 -36.77
C GLN A 128 -28.07 25.77 -37.77
N PHE A 129 -29.00 24.90 -37.35
CA PHE A 129 -30.13 24.43 -38.17
C PHE A 129 -31.40 25.25 -37.95
N GLY A 130 -31.37 26.20 -37.01
CA GLY A 130 -32.46 27.07 -36.61
C GLY A 130 -33.39 26.47 -35.56
N SER A 131 -32.99 25.43 -34.83
CA SER A 131 -33.78 24.90 -33.70
C SER A 131 -33.76 25.91 -32.55
N VAL A 132 -34.91 26.17 -31.93
CA VAL A 132 -35.05 27.17 -30.86
C VAL A 132 -35.42 26.46 -29.57
N GLU A 133 -34.57 26.59 -28.55
CA GLU A 133 -34.78 25.95 -27.25
C GLU A 133 -34.65 26.95 -26.10
N GLN A 134 -35.66 27.03 -25.23
CA GLN A 134 -35.54 27.78 -23.97
C GLN A 134 -34.68 27.00 -22.98
N LYS A 135 -33.74 27.70 -22.34
CA LYS A 135 -32.76 27.10 -21.44
C LYS A 135 -32.70 27.85 -20.11
N SER A 136 -32.50 27.12 -19.03
CA SER A 136 -32.12 27.67 -17.73
C SER A 136 -30.63 28.04 -17.70
N TYR A 137 -29.81 27.21 -18.35
CA TYR A 137 -28.40 27.48 -18.63
C TYR A 137 -27.99 26.68 -19.87
N VAL A 138 -26.97 27.13 -20.58
CA VAL A 138 -26.46 26.45 -21.78
C VAL A 138 -25.04 26.92 -22.09
N THR A 139 -24.25 26.06 -22.73
CA THR A 139 -22.90 26.39 -23.22
C THR A 139 -22.77 25.98 -24.69
N THR A 140 -21.96 26.72 -25.44
CA THR A 140 -21.71 26.44 -26.88
C THR A 140 -20.23 26.63 -27.22
N GLY A 141 -19.81 26.03 -28.35
CA GLY A 141 -18.43 26.04 -28.83
C GLY A 141 -17.57 24.89 -28.28
N SER A 142 -16.29 24.86 -28.68
CA SER A 142 -15.36 23.76 -28.40
C SER A 142 -15.08 23.49 -26.92
N GLY A 143 -15.12 24.51 -26.06
CA GLY A 143 -14.92 24.33 -24.61
C GLY A 143 -16.22 24.08 -23.83
N SER A 144 -17.35 23.94 -24.53
CA SER A 144 -18.65 23.67 -23.93
C SER A 144 -18.68 22.46 -23.00
N PRO A 145 -18.06 21.28 -23.27
CA PRO A 145 -18.20 20.12 -22.38
C PRO A 145 -17.59 20.37 -20.99
N VAL A 146 -16.52 21.17 -20.93
CA VAL A 146 -15.87 21.54 -19.66
C VAL A 146 -16.71 22.56 -18.90
N ALA A 147 -17.21 23.58 -19.60
CA ALA A 147 -18.06 24.60 -19.01
C ALA A 147 -19.40 24.02 -18.53
N TYR A 148 -19.98 23.09 -19.30
CA TYR A 148 -21.28 22.48 -19.04
C TYR A 148 -21.29 21.68 -17.74
N GLY A 149 -20.26 20.84 -17.51
CA GLY A 149 -20.17 20.06 -16.26
C GLY A 149 -20.09 20.92 -14.99
N LEU A 150 -19.54 22.14 -15.08
CA LEU A 150 -19.56 23.09 -13.96
C LEU A 150 -20.93 23.70 -13.75
N LEU A 151 -21.66 24.00 -14.83
CA LEU A 151 -23.04 24.50 -14.72
C LEU A 151 -23.99 23.44 -14.16
N GLU A 152 -23.83 22.17 -14.52
CA GLU A 152 -24.64 21.07 -13.95
C GLU A 152 -24.49 20.93 -12.44
N ASP A 153 -23.28 21.16 -11.92
CA ASP A 153 -22.98 21.07 -10.50
C ASP A 153 -23.44 22.31 -9.71
N GLU A 154 -23.26 23.52 -10.28
CA GLU A 154 -23.42 24.76 -9.54
C GLU A 154 -24.76 25.49 -9.79
N TYR A 155 -25.49 25.19 -10.87
CA TYR A 155 -26.72 25.90 -11.21
C TYR A 155 -27.86 25.59 -10.22
N ARG A 156 -28.61 26.64 -9.84
CA ARG A 156 -29.87 26.52 -9.08
C ARG A 156 -30.93 27.45 -9.68
N ASN A 157 -32.20 27.07 -9.54
CA ASN A 157 -33.32 27.85 -10.09
C ASN A 157 -33.52 29.21 -9.41
N ASP A 158 -32.99 29.40 -8.20
CA ASP A 158 -33.13 30.59 -7.36
C ASP A 158 -31.92 31.53 -7.41
N LEU A 159 -30.98 31.32 -8.35
CA LEU A 159 -29.78 32.15 -8.46
C LEU A 159 -30.13 33.62 -8.69
N THR A 160 -29.40 34.49 -8.01
CA THR A 160 -29.38 35.92 -8.33
C THR A 160 -28.45 36.20 -9.51
N LEU A 161 -28.56 37.37 -10.12
CA LEU A 161 -27.71 37.81 -11.22
C LEU A 161 -26.22 37.85 -10.81
N GLU A 162 -25.91 38.16 -9.55
CA GLU A 162 -24.54 38.10 -9.01
C GLU A 162 -24.00 36.67 -8.92
N ASP A 163 -24.82 35.73 -8.44
CA ASP A 163 -24.42 34.33 -8.35
C ASP A 163 -24.20 33.74 -9.74
N ALA A 164 -25.11 34.01 -10.67
CA ALA A 164 -24.99 33.59 -12.07
C ALA A 164 -23.74 34.16 -12.74
N LYS A 165 -23.36 35.41 -12.45
CA LYS A 165 -22.11 36.01 -12.94
C LYS A 165 -20.88 35.24 -12.47
N ALA A 166 -20.83 34.92 -11.18
CA ALA A 166 -19.72 34.18 -10.60
C ALA A 166 -19.58 32.78 -11.21
N ILE A 167 -20.69 32.06 -11.35
CA ILE A 167 -20.74 30.72 -11.97
C ILE A 167 -20.29 30.77 -13.44
N ALA A 168 -20.81 31.73 -14.22
CA ALA A 168 -20.45 31.88 -15.62
C ALA A 168 -18.96 32.19 -15.84
N LEU A 169 -18.35 33.03 -14.98
CA LEU A 169 -16.92 33.31 -15.00
C LEU A 169 -16.09 32.05 -14.70
N ARG A 170 -16.51 31.24 -13.72
CA ARG A 170 -15.84 29.98 -13.38
C ARG A 170 -15.94 28.97 -14.51
N ALA A 171 -17.11 28.82 -15.12
CA ALA A 171 -17.34 27.91 -16.24
C ALA A 171 -16.40 28.21 -17.43
N VAL A 172 -16.32 29.48 -17.85
CA VAL A 172 -15.42 29.90 -18.94
C VAL A 172 -13.95 29.78 -18.53
N LYS A 173 -13.58 30.14 -17.30
CA LYS A 173 -12.20 29.97 -16.80
C LYS A 173 -11.76 28.50 -16.78
N ALA A 174 -12.64 27.60 -16.36
CA ALA A 174 -12.39 26.17 -16.39
C ALA A 174 -12.17 25.67 -17.84
N ALA A 175 -12.98 26.15 -18.79
CA ALA A 175 -12.79 25.87 -20.20
C ALA A 175 -11.45 26.39 -20.74
N ILE A 176 -11.03 27.62 -20.39
CA ILE A 176 -9.73 28.19 -20.78
C ILE A 176 -8.55 27.30 -20.35
N VAL A 177 -8.62 26.71 -19.15
CA VAL A 177 -7.52 25.85 -18.63
C VAL A 177 -7.44 24.50 -19.35
N ARG A 178 -8.57 23.99 -19.86
CA ARG A 178 -8.70 22.59 -20.32
C ARG A 178 -8.97 22.46 -21.82
N ASN A 179 -9.30 23.54 -22.53
CA ASN A 179 -9.59 23.56 -23.96
C ASN A 179 -8.62 24.49 -24.70
N ILE A 180 -7.79 23.93 -25.57
CA ILE A 180 -6.75 24.68 -26.30
C ILE A 180 -7.31 25.80 -27.19
N GLY A 181 -8.55 25.64 -27.69
CA GLY A 181 -9.23 26.62 -28.53
C GLY A 181 -9.86 27.80 -27.78
N THR A 182 -9.92 27.75 -26.45
CA THR A 182 -10.56 28.79 -25.60
C THR A 182 -9.47 29.55 -24.84
N GLY A 183 -9.55 30.88 -24.75
CA GLY A 183 -8.47 31.60 -24.05
C GLY A 183 -8.52 33.12 -24.02
N ASP A 184 -7.36 33.66 -23.64
CA ASP A 184 -6.90 35.07 -23.69
C ASP A 184 -7.67 36.09 -22.84
N GLY A 185 -8.85 35.74 -22.33
CA GLY A 185 -9.61 36.56 -21.40
C GLY A 185 -11.08 36.18 -21.39
N ILE A 186 -11.88 36.91 -20.62
CA ILE A 186 -13.31 36.65 -20.47
C ILE A 186 -14.09 37.96 -20.62
N ASN A 187 -15.13 37.93 -21.46
CA ASN A 187 -16.17 38.95 -21.55
C ASN A 187 -17.43 38.44 -20.88
N ILE A 188 -18.13 39.34 -20.20
CA ILE A 188 -19.37 39.04 -19.51
C ILE A 188 -20.32 40.22 -19.64
N ALA A 189 -21.57 39.92 -19.95
CA ALA A 189 -22.67 40.87 -20.00
C ALA A 189 -23.82 40.38 -19.15
N THR A 190 -24.55 41.33 -18.57
CA THR A 190 -25.80 41.10 -17.84
C THR A 190 -26.93 41.81 -18.54
N ILE A 191 -28.11 41.20 -18.50
CA ILE A 191 -29.34 41.76 -19.07
C ILE A 191 -30.43 41.62 -18.02
N ASP A 192 -30.86 42.75 -17.47
CA ASP A 192 -31.91 42.84 -16.45
C ASP A 192 -32.93 43.93 -16.83
N LYS A 193 -33.77 44.33 -15.89
CA LYS A 193 -34.74 45.42 -16.08
C LYS A 193 -34.12 46.78 -16.46
N ASN A 194 -32.82 46.98 -16.22
CA ASN A 194 -32.07 48.18 -16.58
C ASN A 194 -31.39 48.05 -17.96
N GLY A 195 -31.57 46.90 -18.62
CA GLY A 195 -31.07 46.61 -19.95
C GLY A 195 -29.70 45.93 -19.97
N PHE A 196 -29.14 45.82 -21.17
CA PHE A 196 -27.88 45.17 -21.48
C PHE A 196 -26.70 46.00 -20.97
N GLN A 197 -25.86 45.38 -20.15
CA GLN A 197 -24.64 45.98 -19.62
C GLN A 197 -23.45 45.02 -19.83
N LEU A 198 -22.41 45.51 -20.50
CA LEU A 198 -21.13 44.80 -20.62
C LEU A 198 -20.22 45.24 -19.48
N LEU A 199 -19.68 44.29 -18.70
CA LEU A 199 -18.90 44.62 -17.51
C LEU A 199 -17.52 45.21 -17.88
N THR A 200 -17.11 46.25 -17.17
CA THR A 200 -15.76 46.84 -17.29
C THR A 200 -14.70 45.92 -16.69
N LYS A 201 -13.42 46.17 -17.00
CA LYS A 201 -12.29 45.40 -16.44
C LYS A 201 -12.26 45.40 -14.90
N GLU A 202 -12.65 46.52 -14.28
CA GLU A 202 -12.74 46.65 -12.82
C GLU A 202 -13.89 45.83 -12.23
N GLN A 203 -15.06 45.85 -12.87
CA GLN A 203 -16.23 45.05 -12.46
C GLN A 203 -15.99 43.55 -12.65
N LYS A 204 -15.27 43.16 -13.72
CA LYS A 204 -14.79 41.79 -13.92
C LYS A 204 -13.88 41.36 -12.77
N ASN A 205 -12.90 42.18 -12.39
CA ASN A 205 -11.99 41.90 -11.29
C ASN A 205 -12.70 41.81 -9.92
N LEU A 206 -13.73 42.64 -9.69
CA LEU A 206 -14.56 42.57 -8.49
C LEU A 206 -15.35 41.25 -8.44
N SER A 207 -15.92 40.84 -9.57
CA SER A 207 -16.65 39.58 -9.71
C SER A 207 -15.73 38.35 -9.58
N PHE A 208 -14.48 38.45 -10.06
CA PHE A 208 -13.44 37.44 -9.80
C PHE A 208 -13.14 37.32 -8.31
N ARG A 209 -12.93 38.44 -7.60
CA ARG A 209 -12.72 38.42 -6.14
C ARG A 209 -13.91 37.87 -5.37
N PHE A 210 -15.13 38.18 -5.80
CA PHE A 210 -16.36 37.62 -5.22
C PHE A 210 -16.47 36.11 -5.50
N SER A 211 -16.12 35.66 -6.71
CA SER A 211 -16.05 34.24 -7.05
C SER A 211 -14.98 33.50 -6.24
N ASP A 212 -13.83 34.12 -5.99
CA ASP A 212 -12.76 33.58 -5.15
C ASP A 212 -13.18 33.54 -3.66
N LEU A 213 -14.00 34.49 -3.20
CA LEU A 213 -14.60 34.52 -1.85
C LEU A 213 -15.70 33.47 -1.67
N MET A 214 -16.56 33.27 -2.68
CA MET A 214 -17.51 32.16 -2.73
C MET A 214 -16.79 30.82 -2.80
N GLN A 215 -15.67 30.75 -3.54
CA GLN A 215 -14.75 29.63 -3.48
C GLN A 215 -14.18 29.46 -2.09
N LYS A 216 -13.76 30.48 -1.35
CA LYS A 216 -13.30 30.32 0.04
C LYS A 216 -14.37 29.79 0.98
N LYS A 217 -15.65 30.06 0.72
CA LYS A 217 -16.79 29.45 1.44
C LYS A 217 -17.07 28.00 1.00
N GLN A 218 -16.80 27.62 -0.26
CA GLN A 218 -16.89 26.25 -0.80
C GLN A 218 -15.58 25.44 -0.65
N GLN A 219 -14.43 26.07 -0.41
CA GLN A 219 -13.06 25.50 -0.28
C GLN A 219 -12.84 24.77 1.05
N GLN A 220 -13.93 24.43 1.75
CA GLN A 220 -13.89 23.27 2.63
C GLN A 220 -13.73 21.95 1.83
N GLU A 221 -13.83 21.98 0.50
CA GLU A 221 -13.62 20.82 -0.38
C GLU A 221 -12.62 21.12 -1.51
N LEU A 222 -11.33 21.23 -1.18
CA LEU A 222 -10.21 21.04 -2.12
C LEU A 222 -9.80 19.55 -2.13
N PRO A 223 -9.11 19.03 -3.17
CA PRO A 223 -8.45 17.73 -3.10
C PRO A 223 -7.57 17.70 -1.85
N ASN A 224 -7.87 16.77 -0.93
CA ASN A 224 -7.38 16.75 0.45
C ASN A 224 -5.85 16.97 0.54
N SER A 225 -5.08 16.50 -0.44
CA SER A 225 -3.61 16.59 -0.47
C SER A 225 -3.01 17.98 -0.73
N GLN A 226 -3.59 18.81 -1.62
CA GLN A 226 -3.07 20.16 -1.87
C GLN A 226 -3.33 21.10 -0.68
N ASN A 227 -4.46 20.90 0.00
CA ASN A 227 -4.78 21.62 1.23
C ASN A 227 -3.80 21.22 2.36
N ILE A 228 -3.45 19.93 2.46
CA ILE A 228 -2.45 19.44 3.41
C ILE A 228 -1.08 20.09 3.18
N MET A 229 -0.56 20.10 1.95
CA MET A 229 0.75 20.71 1.67
C MET A 229 0.79 22.22 1.99
N ALA A 230 -0.27 22.95 1.65
CA ALA A 230 -0.39 24.36 1.99
C ALA A 230 -0.42 24.58 3.52
N THR A 231 -1.21 23.77 4.24
CA THR A 231 -1.28 23.79 5.71
C THR A 231 0.08 23.53 6.34
N ILE A 232 0.83 22.55 5.81
CA ILE A 232 2.18 22.27 6.27
C ILE A 232 3.10 23.48 6.11
N LEU A 233 3.11 24.12 4.93
CA LEU A 233 3.97 25.27 4.67
C LEU A 233 3.60 26.50 5.52
N THR A 234 2.33 26.70 5.85
CA THR A 234 1.90 27.81 6.71
C THR A 234 2.18 27.58 8.19
N SER A 235 2.09 26.33 8.65
CA SER A 235 2.25 25.98 10.07
C SER A 235 3.70 25.75 10.48
N ILE A 236 4.62 25.56 9.53
CA ILE A 236 6.04 25.35 9.81
C ILE A 236 6.78 26.68 10.03
N PRO A 237 7.58 26.82 11.11
CA PRO A 237 8.42 28.00 11.34
C PRO A 237 9.47 28.21 10.24
N LYS A 238 9.78 29.47 9.92
CA LYS A 238 10.76 29.81 8.86
C LYS A 238 12.17 29.29 9.19
N GLU A 239 12.50 29.19 10.46
CA GLU A 239 13.75 28.66 11.01
C GLU A 239 13.99 27.19 10.63
N ALA A 240 12.91 26.44 10.39
CA ALA A 240 12.98 25.07 9.91
C ALA A 240 13.50 24.95 8.46
N ASN A 241 13.62 26.06 7.73
CA ASN A 241 14.21 26.16 6.39
C ASN A 241 13.80 24.99 5.48
N VAL A 242 12.49 24.74 5.41
CA VAL A 242 11.92 23.67 4.58
C VAL A 242 11.97 24.11 3.11
N THR A 243 12.67 23.33 2.30
CA THR A 243 12.92 23.62 0.89
C THR A 243 11.90 22.96 -0.03
N LYS A 244 11.40 21.79 0.37
CA LYS A 244 10.50 20.97 -0.44
C LYS A 244 9.64 20.06 0.44
N ILE A 245 8.43 19.80 -0.02
CA ILE A 245 7.55 18.74 0.46
C ILE A 245 7.34 17.77 -0.68
N ASP A 246 7.52 16.47 -0.44
CA ASP A 246 7.21 15.42 -1.42
C ASP A 246 6.50 14.25 -0.77
N TYR A 247 6.00 13.33 -1.59
CA TYR A 247 5.51 12.05 -1.14
C TYR A 247 6.65 11.04 -1.01
N GLU A 248 6.65 10.30 0.09
CA GLU A 248 7.53 9.15 0.31
C GLU A 248 6.67 7.94 0.71
N GLY A 249 6.02 7.34 -0.29
CA GLY A 249 5.04 6.29 -0.11
C GLY A 249 3.87 6.79 0.76
N PRO A 250 3.58 6.17 1.91
CA PRO A 250 2.48 6.57 2.79
C PRO A 250 2.81 7.77 3.70
N ARG A 251 3.82 8.59 3.37
CA ARG A 251 4.35 9.67 4.23
C ARG A 251 4.53 10.95 3.43
N PHE A 252 4.42 12.09 4.12
CA PHE A 252 4.86 13.40 3.63
C PHE A 252 6.30 13.64 4.08
N ALA A 253 7.22 13.76 3.14
CA ALA A 253 8.63 14.04 3.39
C ALA A 253 8.90 15.54 3.34
N LEU A 254 9.39 16.10 4.45
CA LEU A 254 9.80 17.49 4.57
C LEU A 254 11.31 17.59 4.47
N TYR A 255 11.80 18.18 3.38
CA TYR A 255 13.22 18.40 3.16
C TYR A 255 13.63 19.73 3.79
N THR A 256 14.65 19.71 4.63
CA THR A 256 15.16 20.89 5.35
C THR A 256 16.66 21.03 5.19
N LYS A 257 17.14 22.28 5.15
CA LYS A 257 18.56 22.63 5.25
C LYS A 257 19.05 22.83 6.69
N THR A 258 18.14 22.84 7.67
CA THR A 258 18.42 22.98 9.11
C THR A 258 17.87 21.77 9.88
N PRO A 259 18.36 20.54 9.59
CA PRO A 259 17.80 19.32 10.16
C PRO A 259 17.84 19.28 11.69
N ARG A 260 18.88 19.87 12.30
CA ARG A 260 19.03 19.96 13.75
C ARG A 260 17.85 20.66 14.43
N PHE A 261 17.39 21.78 13.87
CA PHE A 261 16.26 22.54 14.42
C PHE A 261 15.00 21.67 14.54
N LEU A 262 14.65 20.94 13.48
CA LEU A 262 13.46 20.09 13.48
C LEU A 262 13.62 18.83 14.35
N MET A 263 14.84 18.29 14.48
CA MET A 263 15.13 17.13 15.32
C MET A 263 15.14 17.45 16.82
N GLU A 264 15.55 18.65 17.20
CA GLU A 264 15.52 19.13 18.59
C GLU A 264 14.12 19.64 18.98
N ASN A 265 13.33 20.16 18.03
CA ASN A 265 11.98 20.68 18.24
C ASN A 265 10.88 19.73 17.73
N ASN A 266 10.91 18.47 18.18
CA ASN A 266 9.99 17.42 17.71
C ASN A 266 8.49 17.71 17.96
N THR A 267 8.16 18.66 18.85
CA THR A 267 6.79 19.09 19.12
C THR A 267 6.14 19.76 17.91
N ILE A 268 6.91 20.45 17.06
CA ILE A 268 6.42 21.10 15.83
C ILE A 268 5.79 20.06 14.90
N ILE A 269 6.55 19.00 14.58
CA ILE A 269 6.09 17.92 13.72
C ILE A 269 4.93 17.17 14.38
N SER A 270 5.00 16.94 15.69
CA SER A 270 3.95 16.24 16.43
C SER A 270 2.61 17.00 16.38
N ASN A 271 2.63 18.32 16.50
CA ASN A 271 1.44 19.16 16.40
C ASN A 271 0.89 19.18 14.97
N LEU A 272 1.77 19.28 13.99
CA LEU A 272 1.39 19.26 12.59
C LEU A 272 0.73 17.94 12.19
N VAL A 273 1.31 16.79 12.61
CA VAL A 273 0.72 15.46 12.40
C VAL A 273 -0.66 15.34 13.05
N LYS A 274 -0.87 15.94 14.24
CA LYS A 274 -2.19 15.96 14.90
C LYS A 274 -3.22 16.78 14.13
N GLU A 275 -2.78 17.90 13.54
CA GLU A 275 -3.62 18.79 12.74
C GLU A 275 -4.03 18.13 11.42
N ILE A 276 -3.06 17.67 10.63
CA ILE A 276 -3.32 17.11 9.29
C ILE A 276 -3.76 15.64 9.33
N LYS A 277 -3.55 14.94 10.45
CA LYS A 277 -3.84 13.50 10.65
C LYS A 277 -3.15 12.59 9.63
N LYS A 278 -1.98 12.99 9.15
CA LYS A 278 -1.13 12.29 8.18
C LYS A 278 0.31 12.21 8.68
N ARG A 279 1.02 11.16 8.29
CA ARG A 279 2.38 10.90 8.76
C ARG A 279 3.40 11.78 8.04
N ILE A 280 4.24 12.43 8.83
CA ILE A 280 5.31 13.30 8.34
C ILE A 280 6.67 12.68 8.68
N VAL A 281 7.61 12.75 7.75
CA VAL A 281 9.02 12.42 7.98
C VAL A 281 9.91 13.60 7.64
N ILE A 282 10.90 13.85 8.51
CA ILE A 282 11.94 14.85 8.24
C ILE A 282 13.04 14.21 7.40
N ARG A 283 13.41 14.90 6.33
CA ARG A 283 14.49 14.58 5.40
C ARG A 283 15.46 15.75 5.31
N ILE A 284 16.71 15.43 5.01
CA ILE A 284 17.76 16.43 4.85
C ILE A 284 17.89 16.75 3.37
N ASP A 285 17.88 18.04 3.05
CA ASP A 285 18.02 18.51 1.68
C ASP A 285 19.33 17.99 1.07
N GLU A 286 19.25 17.48 -0.16
CA GLU A 286 20.39 16.89 -0.86
C GLU A 286 21.51 17.91 -1.09
N SER A 287 21.21 19.21 -1.18
CA SER A 287 22.21 20.24 -1.44
C SER A 287 23.25 20.42 -0.31
N ILE A 288 22.94 19.94 0.90
CA ILE A 288 23.85 20.01 2.05
C ILE A 288 24.46 18.64 2.41
N ARG A 289 24.12 17.60 1.63
CA ARG A 289 24.56 16.23 1.86
C ARG A 289 26.02 16.06 1.43
N LYS A 290 26.89 15.66 2.37
CA LYS A 290 28.27 15.29 2.04
C LYS A 290 28.30 13.98 1.27
N ASN A 291 29.36 13.78 0.49
CA ASN A 291 29.61 12.48 -0.13
C ASN A 291 29.82 11.39 0.94
N GLU A 292 29.70 10.13 0.53
CA GLU A 292 29.74 8.99 1.44
C GLU A 292 31.10 8.82 2.12
N ASP A 293 32.21 9.09 1.42
CA ASP A 293 33.55 8.92 1.97
C ASP A 293 33.86 9.92 3.08
N ASP A 294 33.51 11.20 2.88
CA ASP A 294 33.64 12.23 3.90
C ASP A 294 32.69 11.98 5.06
N THR A 295 31.48 11.47 4.78
CA THR A 295 30.54 11.08 5.84
C THR A 295 31.09 9.90 6.66
N ARG A 296 31.70 8.90 6.01
CA ARG A 296 32.35 7.77 6.70
C ARG A 296 33.45 8.26 7.66
N LYS A 297 34.31 9.19 7.23
CA LYS A 297 35.36 9.77 8.09
C LYS A 297 34.76 10.43 9.33
N ILE A 298 33.76 11.29 9.14
CA ILE A 298 33.07 11.97 10.25
C ILE A 298 32.46 10.94 11.21
N LEU A 299 31.77 9.92 10.69
CA LEU A 299 31.14 8.90 11.52
C LEU A 299 32.16 8.03 12.27
N ILE A 300 33.29 7.65 11.65
CA ILE A 300 34.36 6.90 12.32
C ILE A 300 34.96 7.70 13.48
N GLU A 301 35.09 9.02 13.33
CA GLU A 301 35.62 9.91 14.37
C GLU A 301 34.64 10.16 15.53
N ASN A 302 33.33 10.21 15.24
CA ASN A 302 32.31 10.61 16.22
C ASN A 302 31.57 9.42 16.86
N VAL A 303 31.51 8.25 16.22
CA VAL A 303 30.91 7.06 16.84
C VAL A 303 31.83 6.58 17.98
N PRO A 304 31.30 6.34 19.19
CA PRO A 304 32.11 5.84 20.30
C PRO A 304 32.89 4.57 19.92
N LYS A 305 34.19 4.51 20.23
CA LYS A 305 35.04 3.36 19.86
C LYS A 305 34.56 2.07 20.50
N GLU A 306 34.04 2.17 21.73
CA GLU A 306 33.46 1.09 22.51
C GLU A 306 32.17 0.56 21.89
N ALA A 307 31.47 1.36 21.07
CA ALA A 307 30.30 0.91 20.31
C ALA A 307 30.66 -0.17 19.28
N ASN A 308 31.93 -0.21 18.87
CA ASN A 308 32.50 -1.16 17.92
C ASN A 308 31.73 -1.18 16.59
N LEU A 309 31.93 -0.11 15.82
CA LEU A 309 31.39 0.11 14.49
C LEU A 309 31.84 -0.99 13.51
N GLN A 310 30.87 -1.65 12.87
CA GLN A 310 31.10 -2.77 11.96
C GLN A 310 30.85 -2.37 10.49
N ALA A 311 29.76 -1.66 10.23
CA ALA A 311 29.36 -1.32 8.86
C ALA A 311 28.55 0.00 8.80
N MET A 312 28.49 0.56 7.60
CA MET A 312 27.59 1.68 7.30
C MET A 312 26.93 1.46 5.95
N PHE A 313 25.61 1.70 5.90
CA PHE A 313 24.81 1.65 4.68
C PHE A 313 24.13 3.00 4.42
N PHE A 314 24.33 3.54 3.21
CA PHE A 314 23.81 4.84 2.80
C PHE A 314 22.62 4.66 1.86
N ASP A 315 21.40 4.91 2.35
CA ASP A 315 20.18 4.94 1.54
C ASP A 315 19.98 6.34 0.96
N THR A 316 20.48 6.55 -0.24
CA THR A 316 20.38 7.83 -0.97
C THR A 316 18.93 8.23 -1.25
N ALA A 317 18.00 7.28 -1.37
CA ALA A 317 16.60 7.56 -1.70
C ALA A 317 15.89 8.28 -0.55
N THR A 318 16.22 7.91 0.69
CA THR A 318 15.65 8.53 1.91
C THR A 318 16.62 9.50 2.58
N GLY A 319 17.88 9.58 2.13
CA GLY A 319 18.90 10.42 2.74
C GLY A 319 19.30 9.96 4.15
N GLU A 320 19.28 8.64 4.38
CA GLU A 320 19.57 8.04 5.68
C GLU A 320 20.86 7.23 5.63
N VAL A 321 21.62 7.24 6.74
CA VAL A 321 22.79 6.39 6.95
C VAL A 321 22.51 5.44 8.10
N SER A 322 22.48 4.15 7.81
CA SER A 322 22.43 3.09 8.82
C SER A 322 23.84 2.83 9.35
N ILE A 323 24.02 2.94 10.65
CA ILE A 323 25.29 2.77 11.36
C ILE A 323 25.16 1.49 12.19
N GLU A 324 25.87 0.45 11.78
CA GLU A 324 25.83 -0.87 12.40
C GLU A 324 26.96 -1.02 13.42
N VAL A 325 26.59 -1.20 14.69
CA VAL A 325 27.51 -1.23 15.84
C VAL A 325 27.21 -2.45 16.71
N LYS A 326 28.24 -3.06 17.32
CA LYS A 326 28.01 -4.20 18.23
C LYS A 326 27.26 -3.77 19.48
N ARG A 327 27.49 -2.55 19.97
CA ARG A 327 26.93 -2.04 21.22
C ARG A 327 26.10 -0.77 20.97
N PRO A 328 24.88 -0.89 20.41
CA PRO A 328 24.07 0.25 19.96
C PRO A 328 23.62 1.19 21.08
N TRP A 329 23.49 0.71 22.32
CA TRP A 329 23.08 1.53 23.46
C TRP A 329 24.08 2.67 23.75
N LEU A 330 25.37 2.50 23.43
CA LEU A 330 26.39 3.53 23.60
C LEU A 330 26.16 4.73 22.68
N CYS A 331 25.58 4.51 21.50
CA CYS A 331 25.19 5.59 20.59
C CYS A 331 23.86 6.25 20.97
N GLN A 332 23.10 5.69 21.93
CA GLN A 332 21.74 6.12 22.27
C GLN A 332 21.60 6.69 23.70
N ARG A 333 22.55 6.40 24.59
CA ARG A 333 22.45 6.71 26.03
C ARG A 333 22.65 8.20 26.35
N ASN A 334 23.65 8.85 25.74
CA ASN A 334 24.00 10.24 26.04
C ASN A 334 24.24 11.03 24.75
N ALA A 335 23.57 12.18 24.61
CA ALA A 335 23.77 13.10 23.51
C ALA A 335 25.18 13.72 23.51
N GLU A 336 25.86 13.81 24.65
CA GLU A 336 27.25 14.28 24.73
C GLU A 336 28.23 13.29 24.09
N GLU A 337 27.94 11.99 24.13
CA GLU A 337 28.77 10.94 23.54
C GLU A 337 28.46 10.76 22.03
N PHE A 338 27.18 10.84 21.64
CA PHE A 338 26.76 10.76 20.23
C PHE A 338 25.47 11.53 19.96
N ASN A 339 25.58 12.78 19.47
CA ASN A 339 24.43 13.61 19.13
C ASN A 339 23.95 13.36 17.69
N HIS A 340 22.79 12.72 17.54
CA HIS A 340 22.20 12.41 16.23
C HIS A 340 21.87 13.66 15.39
N ALA A 341 21.45 14.75 16.03
CA ALA A 341 21.09 16.00 15.35
C ALA A 341 22.34 16.74 14.86
N GLU A 342 23.41 16.74 15.65
CA GLU A 342 24.71 17.28 15.26
C GLU A 342 25.34 16.48 14.10
N ILE A 343 25.27 15.14 14.16
CA ILE A 343 25.73 14.29 13.06
C ILE A 343 24.92 14.56 11.79
N ALA A 344 23.61 14.71 11.89
CA ALA A 344 22.75 15.06 10.77
C ALA A 344 23.13 16.42 10.15
N GLU A 345 23.44 17.41 10.96
CA GLU A 345 23.89 18.74 10.53
C GLU A 345 25.28 18.70 9.88
N LYS A 346 26.25 18.00 10.50
CA LYS A 346 27.63 17.88 9.98
C LYS A 346 27.71 17.11 8.68
N THR A 347 26.93 16.04 8.54
CA THR A 347 27.04 15.11 7.41
C THR A 347 26.02 15.38 6.31
N GLY A 348 24.88 16.00 6.64
CA GLY A 348 23.72 16.08 5.77
C GLY A 348 23.02 14.73 5.54
N TRP A 349 23.33 13.72 6.36
CA TRP A 349 22.70 12.39 6.36
C TRP A 349 21.97 12.15 7.68
N LYS A 350 20.76 11.60 7.64
CA LYS A 350 20.03 11.26 8.86
C LYS A 350 20.56 9.93 9.44
N PRO A 351 21.18 9.91 10.64
CA PRO A 351 21.73 8.68 11.20
C PRO A 351 20.63 7.76 11.72
N ARG A 352 20.80 6.45 11.50
CA ARG A 352 20.00 5.37 12.09
C ARG A 352 20.94 4.34 12.72
N ILE A 353 20.86 4.17 14.03
CA ILE A 353 21.65 3.16 14.74
C ILE A 353 21.01 1.79 14.59
N ARG A 354 21.80 0.78 14.24
CA ARG A 354 21.39 -0.62 14.14
C ARG A 354 22.36 -1.51 14.91
N LYS A 355 21.85 -2.59 15.50
CA LYS A 355 22.68 -3.66 16.08
C LYS A 355 23.38 -4.39 14.94
N SER A 356 24.69 -4.53 15.01
CA SER A 356 25.42 -5.44 14.13
C SER A 356 25.23 -6.89 14.59
N THR A 357 25.14 -7.78 13.63
CA THR A 357 25.00 -9.22 13.82
C THR A 357 26.36 -9.85 14.11
N THR A 358 26.42 -10.91 14.92
CA THR A 358 27.66 -11.68 15.15
C THR A 358 28.23 -12.20 13.82
N LYS A 359 27.37 -12.83 13.02
CA LYS A 359 27.69 -13.24 11.64
C LYS A 359 26.92 -12.37 10.65
N PRO A 360 27.60 -11.63 9.75
CA PRO A 360 26.92 -10.75 8.79
C PRO A 360 25.91 -11.49 7.91
N SER A 361 24.66 -11.01 7.87
CA SER A 361 23.61 -11.54 6.99
C SER A 361 23.87 -11.19 5.53
N ASN A 362 23.95 -12.21 4.67
CA ASN A 362 24.07 -12.03 3.22
C ASN A 362 22.76 -11.48 2.61
N THR A 363 21.62 -11.81 3.19
CA THR A 363 20.30 -11.33 2.77
C THR A 363 20.16 -9.84 3.00
N ILE A 364 20.54 -9.33 4.18
CA ILE A 364 20.53 -7.89 4.49
C ILE A 364 21.51 -7.15 3.57
N LYS A 365 22.71 -7.69 3.35
CA LYS A 365 23.67 -7.11 2.37
C LYS A 365 23.09 -7.05 0.97
N SER A 366 22.41 -8.10 0.51
CA SER A 366 21.75 -8.14 -0.80
C SER A 366 20.65 -7.09 -0.91
N ILE A 367 19.81 -6.96 0.12
CA ILE A 367 18.79 -5.89 0.20
C ILE A 367 19.45 -4.52 0.11
N ASN A 368 20.43 -4.23 0.96
CA ASN A 368 21.15 -2.96 0.96
C ASN A 368 21.75 -2.65 -0.42
N TYR A 369 22.35 -3.64 -1.07
CA TYR A 369 22.86 -3.50 -2.44
C TYR A 369 21.74 -3.17 -3.44
N GLN A 370 20.62 -3.89 -3.42
CA GLN A 370 19.48 -3.62 -4.30
C GLN A 370 18.88 -2.23 -4.07
N LEU A 371 18.72 -1.82 -2.80
CA LEU A 371 18.23 -0.50 -2.43
C LEU A 371 19.17 0.62 -2.90
N LYS A 372 20.49 0.36 -2.88
CA LYS A 372 21.51 1.29 -3.35
C LYS A 372 21.44 1.52 -4.85
N ILE A 373 21.52 0.44 -5.64
CA ILE A 373 21.59 0.53 -7.10
C ILE A 373 20.28 1.04 -7.72
N SER A 374 19.15 0.90 -7.01
CA SER A 374 17.82 1.31 -7.47
C SER A 374 17.34 2.63 -6.86
N SER A 375 18.21 3.40 -6.21
CA SER A 375 17.82 4.59 -5.46
C SER A 375 16.98 5.59 -6.26
N SER A 376 17.37 5.88 -7.51
CA SER A 376 16.66 6.84 -8.37
C SER A 376 15.25 6.37 -8.73
N ASP A 377 15.09 5.09 -9.03
CA ASP A 377 13.81 4.47 -9.35
C ASP A 377 12.93 4.35 -8.11
N ARG A 378 13.52 4.06 -6.94
CA ARG A 378 12.82 4.02 -5.66
C ARG A 378 12.22 5.37 -5.28
N VAL A 379 12.93 6.48 -5.50
CA VAL A 379 12.39 7.83 -5.25
C VAL A 379 11.14 8.07 -6.10
N LYS A 380 11.19 7.71 -7.40
CA LYS A 380 10.04 7.84 -8.30
C LYS A 380 8.88 6.95 -7.86
N HIS A 381 9.17 5.69 -7.52
CA HIS A 381 8.18 4.73 -7.06
C HIS A 381 7.49 5.19 -5.78
N LEU A 382 8.24 5.61 -4.76
CA LEU A 382 7.68 6.14 -3.50
C LEU A 382 6.81 7.38 -3.74
N LYS A 383 7.19 8.25 -4.67
CA LYS A 383 6.38 9.40 -5.05
C LYS A 383 5.06 8.97 -5.69
N GLN A 384 5.11 8.07 -6.68
CA GLN A 384 3.92 7.53 -7.34
C GLN A 384 2.98 6.83 -6.34
N VAL A 385 3.54 6.04 -5.42
CA VAL A 385 2.77 5.38 -4.36
C VAL A 385 2.05 6.41 -3.51
N GLY A 386 2.70 7.51 -3.10
CA GLY A 386 2.01 8.54 -2.33
C GLY A 386 0.96 9.32 -3.12
N GLU A 387 1.20 9.60 -4.40
CA GLU A 387 0.18 10.18 -5.30
C GLU A 387 -1.06 9.28 -5.39
N GLN A 388 -0.87 7.96 -5.46
CA GLN A 388 -1.95 6.98 -5.44
C GLN A 388 -2.66 6.90 -4.09
N ILE A 389 -1.93 6.88 -2.96
CA ILE A 389 -2.52 6.79 -1.61
C ILE A 389 -3.32 8.04 -1.27
N PHE A 390 -2.82 9.22 -1.62
CA PHE A 390 -3.42 10.51 -1.23
C PHE A 390 -4.31 11.12 -2.33
N ARG A 391 -4.70 10.35 -3.34
CA ARG A 391 -5.74 10.76 -4.29
C ARG A 391 -7.10 10.96 -3.59
N PRO A 392 -8.01 11.78 -4.14
CA PRO A 392 -9.38 11.88 -3.64
C PRO A 392 -10.12 10.55 -3.70
N ARG A 393 -11.07 10.34 -2.79
CA ARG A 393 -12.02 9.22 -2.90
C ARG A 393 -12.98 9.48 -4.06
N LEU A 394 -13.30 8.43 -4.80
CA LEU A 394 -14.26 8.38 -5.90
C LEU A 394 -15.69 8.17 -5.38
N ALA A 395 -15.86 7.38 -4.33
CA ALA A 395 -17.18 7.10 -3.74
C ALA A 395 -17.33 7.69 -2.34
N GLN A 396 -18.54 8.17 -2.03
CA GLN A 396 -18.86 8.63 -0.67
C GLN A 396 -19.35 7.50 0.25
N LYS A 397 -19.91 6.42 -0.33
CA LYS A 397 -20.44 5.29 0.45
C LYS A 397 -19.34 4.28 0.73
N SER A 398 -19.16 3.91 2.00
CA SER A 398 -18.28 2.81 2.37
C SER A 398 -18.99 1.47 2.19
N GLU A 399 -18.43 0.61 1.34
CA GLU A 399 -18.77 -0.82 1.25
C GLU A 399 -17.49 -1.62 1.32
N VAL A 400 -17.54 -2.80 1.93
CA VAL A 400 -16.36 -3.66 2.08
C VAL A 400 -16.71 -5.08 1.70
N SER A 401 -15.95 -5.67 0.78
CA SER A 401 -16.06 -7.08 0.44
C SER A 401 -14.71 -7.78 0.52
N LEU A 402 -14.74 -9.07 0.81
CA LEU A 402 -13.57 -9.93 0.86
C LEU A 402 -13.75 -11.08 -0.14
N LEU A 403 -12.83 -11.18 -1.10
CA LEU A 403 -12.74 -12.32 -2.01
C LEU A 403 -11.69 -13.30 -1.49
N THR A 404 -12.06 -14.57 -1.40
CA THR A 404 -11.25 -15.62 -0.78
C THR A 404 -10.50 -16.41 -1.86
N LEU A 405 -9.23 -16.08 -2.10
CA LEU A 405 -8.47 -16.58 -3.26
C LEU A 405 -7.61 -17.82 -2.94
N GLY A 406 -7.31 -18.06 -1.67
CA GLY A 406 -6.60 -19.23 -1.17
C GLY A 406 -6.45 -19.21 0.35
N GLY A 407 -6.12 -20.35 0.97
CA GLY A 407 -6.02 -20.50 2.42
C GLY A 407 -7.35 -20.62 3.17
N PHE A 408 -8.47 -20.94 2.50
CA PHE A 408 -9.79 -21.14 3.11
C PHE A 408 -10.22 -22.62 3.05
N GLY A 409 -10.44 -23.25 4.20
CA GLY A 409 -10.68 -24.70 4.31
C GLY A 409 -9.44 -25.56 3.98
N GLN A 410 -8.26 -24.94 3.94
CA GLN A 410 -6.96 -25.56 3.71
C GLN A 410 -5.84 -24.77 4.40
N VAL A 411 -4.68 -25.40 4.57
CA VAL A 411 -3.39 -24.76 4.87
C VAL A 411 -2.62 -24.60 3.55
N GLY A 412 -1.92 -23.49 3.37
CA GLY A 412 -1.22 -23.19 2.12
C GLY A 412 -1.96 -22.20 1.20
N ARG A 413 -1.18 -21.48 0.39
CA ARG A 413 -1.59 -20.45 -0.58
C ARG A 413 -2.52 -19.38 -0.02
N SER A 414 -2.27 -18.92 1.20
CA SER A 414 -3.02 -17.82 1.82
C SER A 414 -3.00 -16.60 0.91
N CYS A 415 -4.19 -16.16 0.51
CA CYS A 415 -4.37 -15.01 -0.36
C CYS A 415 -5.84 -14.59 -0.35
N MET A 416 -6.09 -13.31 -0.15
CA MET A 416 -7.42 -12.73 -0.18
C MET A 416 -7.38 -11.31 -0.74
N LEU A 417 -8.47 -10.88 -1.34
CA LEU A 417 -8.60 -9.54 -1.91
C LEU A 417 -9.66 -8.77 -1.13
N LEU A 418 -9.23 -7.74 -0.42
CA LEU A 418 -10.08 -6.79 0.27
C LEU A 418 -10.45 -5.66 -0.71
N THR A 419 -11.73 -5.49 -0.98
CA THR A 419 -12.23 -4.52 -1.96
C THR A 419 -13.18 -3.53 -1.32
N THR A 420 -13.01 -2.26 -1.65
CA THR A 420 -13.96 -1.17 -1.44
C THR A 420 -14.32 -0.57 -2.80
N PRO A 421 -15.28 0.38 -2.88
CA PRO A 421 -15.53 1.11 -4.12
C PRO A 421 -14.31 1.88 -4.64
N ASP A 422 -13.38 2.24 -3.75
CA ASP A 422 -12.21 3.08 -4.06
C ASP A 422 -10.91 2.28 -4.22
N SER A 423 -10.82 1.10 -3.59
CA SER A 423 -9.54 0.43 -3.38
C SER A 423 -9.62 -1.09 -3.49
N LYS A 424 -8.53 -1.70 -3.98
CA LYS A 424 -8.31 -3.16 -3.99
C LYS A 424 -6.97 -3.49 -3.35
N VAL A 425 -7.00 -4.17 -2.20
CA VAL A 425 -5.80 -4.55 -1.44
C VAL A 425 -5.70 -6.06 -1.36
N LEU A 426 -4.60 -6.62 -1.87
CA LEU A 426 -4.30 -8.03 -1.72
C LEU A 426 -3.65 -8.27 -0.37
N VAL A 427 -4.14 -9.25 0.40
CA VAL A 427 -3.59 -9.61 1.71
C VAL A 427 -3.07 -11.04 1.64
N ASP A 428 -1.77 -11.18 1.88
CA ASP A 428 -0.95 -12.34 1.56
C ASP A 428 -1.01 -12.77 0.09
N CYS A 429 0.03 -13.49 -0.34
CA CYS A 429 0.15 -14.06 -1.68
C CYS A 429 1.11 -15.26 -1.62
N GLY A 430 0.65 -16.34 -1.00
CA GLY A 430 1.48 -17.53 -0.78
C GLY A 430 1.27 -18.66 -1.77
N ILE A 431 1.99 -19.77 -1.54
CA ILE A 431 1.82 -21.03 -2.28
C ILE A 431 1.41 -22.19 -1.36
N ASN A 432 0.84 -23.25 -1.93
CA ASN A 432 0.68 -24.52 -1.22
C ASN A 432 1.80 -25.48 -1.67
N PRO A 433 2.80 -25.76 -0.82
CA PRO A 433 3.91 -26.65 -1.17
C PRO A 433 3.50 -28.12 -1.25
N GLY A 434 2.41 -28.53 -0.58
CA GLY A 434 1.91 -29.91 -0.61
C GLY A 434 1.00 -30.22 -1.81
N ALA A 435 0.71 -29.22 -2.65
CA ALA A 435 -0.15 -29.38 -3.81
C ALA A 435 0.53 -30.18 -4.93
N ARG A 436 -0.22 -31.07 -5.59
CA ARG A 436 0.28 -31.88 -6.72
C ARG A 436 0.17 -31.17 -8.06
N THR A 437 -0.72 -30.19 -8.16
CA THR A 437 -0.99 -29.46 -9.40
C THR A 437 -0.78 -27.96 -9.22
N PRO A 438 -0.38 -27.22 -10.28
CA PRO A 438 -0.26 -25.76 -10.23
C PRO A 438 -1.55 -25.07 -9.76
N ARG A 439 -2.72 -25.57 -10.19
CA ARG A 439 -4.04 -25.04 -9.81
C ARG A 439 -4.32 -25.10 -8.32
N GLU A 440 -3.80 -26.11 -7.62
CA GLU A 440 -3.92 -26.27 -6.18
C GLU A 440 -2.79 -25.55 -5.42
N SER A 441 -1.66 -25.34 -6.08
CA SER A 441 -0.49 -24.68 -5.50
C SER A 441 -0.65 -23.18 -5.42
N PHE A 442 -1.35 -22.55 -6.36
CA PHE A 442 -1.41 -21.09 -6.47
C PHE A 442 -2.74 -20.48 -6.02
N PRO A 443 -2.74 -19.19 -5.60
CA PRO A 443 -3.96 -18.42 -5.38
C PRO A 443 -4.82 -18.31 -6.64
N ARG A 444 -6.15 -18.26 -6.45
CA ARG A 444 -7.13 -18.16 -7.54
C ARG A 444 -7.32 -16.73 -8.05
N LEU A 445 -6.23 -16.06 -8.41
CA LEU A 445 -6.24 -14.72 -9.02
C LEU A 445 -6.98 -14.70 -10.37
N ASP A 446 -6.97 -15.84 -11.08
CA ASP A 446 -7.75 -16.09 -12.30
C ASP A 446 -9.26 -15.90 -12.09
N TRP A 447 -9.75 -16.17 -10.88
CA TRP A 447 -11.18 -16.04 -10.55
C TRP A 447 -11.55 -14.63 -10.08
N ALA A 448 -10.61 -13.87 -9.51
CA ALA A 448 -10.87 -12.54 -8.97
C ALA A 448 -11.29 -11.52 -10.06
N ASN A 449 -11.01 -11.81 -11.33
CA ASN A 449 -11.30 -10.95 -12.48
C ASN A 449 -10.78 -9.52 -12.30
N ILE A 450 -9.53 -9.40 -11.84
CA ILE A 450 -8.81 -8.13 -11.70
C ILE A 450 -7.54 -8.14 -12.54
N THR A 451 -7.12 -6.96 -12.98
CA THR A 451 -5.80 -6.72 -13.53
C THR A 451 -4.83 -6.29 -12.41
N LEU A 452 -3.53 -6.53 -12.60
CA LEU A 452 -2.52 -6.17 -11.58
C LEU A 452 -2.38 -4.66 -11.39
N ASP A 453 -2.73 -3.85 -12.38
CA ASP A 453 -2.70 -2.38 -12.30
C ASP A 453 -3.86 -1.82 -11.44
N GLU A 454 -4.90 -2.63 -11.16
CA GLU A 454 -6.01 -2.24 -10.28
C GLU A 454 -5.72 -2.47 -8.79
N LEU A 455 -4.61 -3.14 -8.46
CA LEU A 455 -4.21 -3.37 -7.07
C LEU A 455 -3.51 -2.13 -6.51
N ASP A 456 -4.10 -1.52 -5.47
CA ASP A 456 -3.48 -0.39 -4.76
C ASP A 456 -2.29 -0.81 -3.91
N ALA A 457 -2.35 -2.03 -3.34
CA ALA A 457 -1.33 -2.52 -2.43
C ALA A 457 -1.38 -4.05 -2.29
N VAL A 458 -0.23 -4.61 -1.93
CA VAL A 458 -0.13 -5.96 -1.35
C VAL A 458 0.34 -5.83 0.09
N VAL A 459 -0.31 -6.52 1.02
CA VAL A 459 0.06 -6.56 2.44
C VAL A 459 0.47 -7.98 2.79
N ILE A 460 1.68 -8.16 3.33
CA ILE A 460 2.20 -9.45 3.76
C ILE A 460 2.23 -9.49 5.28
N GLY A 461 1.50 -10.45 5.87
CA GLY A 461 1.43 -10.62 7.32
C GLY A 461 2.74 -11.15 7.90
N HIS A 462 3.36 -12.13 7.24
CA HIS A 462 4.65 -12.69 7.66
C HIS A 462 5.37 -13.43 6.52
N ALA A 463 6.60 -13.87 6.79
CA ALA A 463 7.56 -14.33 5.77
C ALA A 463 7.38 -15.76 5.26
N HIS A 464 6.51 -16.60 5.85
CA HIS A 464 6.41 -17.99 5.40
C HIS A 464 5.93 -18.09 3.94
N LEU A 465 6.34 -19.17 3.28
CA LEU A 465 6.17 -19.36 1.84
C LEU A 465 4.69 -19.52 1.45
N ASP A 466 3.87 -20.04 2.36
CA ASP A 466 2.42 -20.15 2.24
C ASP A 466 1.65 -18.84 2.44
N HIS A 467 2.35 -17.76 2.79
CA HIS A 467 1.82 -16.39 2.86
C HIS A 467 2.51 -15.42 1.89
N SER A 468 3.73 -15.72 1.44
CA SER A 468 4.54 -14.80 0.64
C SER A 468 5.16 -15.40 -0.63
N GLY A 469 5.10 -16.71 -0.82
CA GLY A 469 5.83 -17.42 -1.87
C GLY A 469 5.36 -17.15 -3.29
N PHE A 470 4.13 -16.69 -3.50
CA PHE A 470 3.62 -16.34 -4.83
C PHE A 470 3.78 -14.85 -5.15
N LEU A 471 4.20 -14.03 -4.19
CA LEU A 471 4.42 -12.60 -4.37
C LEU A 471 5.39 -12.29 -5.54
N PRO A 472 6.58 -12.91 -5.66
CA PRO A 472 7.50 -12.61 -6.77
C PRO A 472 6.88 -12.90 -8.15
N VAL A 473 5.91 -13.81 -8.23
CA VAL A 473 5.18 -14.09 -9.47
C VAL A 473 4.35 -12.88 -9.90
N LEU A 474 3.74 -12.14 -8.97
CA LEU A 474 3.03 -10.90 -9.28
C LEU A 474 3.97 -9.86 -9.94
N LEU A 475 5.19 -9.74 -9.43
CA LEU A 475 6.20 -8.81 -9.94
C LEU A 475 6.66 -9.24 -11.34
N LYS A 476 6.91 -10.56 -11.52
CA LYS A 476 7.24 -11.15 -12.82
C LYS A 476 6.17 -10.85 -13.89
N TYR A 477 4.89 -10.79 -13.50
CA TYR A 477 3.77 -10.49 -14.39
C TYR A 477 3.35 -9.01 -14.42
N GLY A 478 4.09 -8.12 -13.75
CA GLY A 478 3.97 -6.67 -13.96
C GLY A 478 3.25 -5.89 -12.85
N TYR A 479 3.05 -6.44 -11.66
CA TYR A 479 2.58 -5.65 -10.51
C TYR A 479 3.60 -4.56 -10.13
N LYS A 480 3.16 -3.30 -10.12
CA LYS A 480 4.02 -2.12 -9.87
C LYS A 480 3.73 -1.40 -8.56
N GLY A 481 2.71 -1.83 -7.82
CA GLY A 481 2.29 -1.19 -6.59
C GLY A 481 3.21 -1.47 -5.39
N PRO A 482 2.92 -0.85 -4.24
CA PRO A 482 3.69 -1.03 -3.00
C PRO A 482 3.43 -2.39 -2.36
N ILE A 483 4.42 -2.88 -1.61
CA ILE A 483 4.31 -4.09 -0.79
C ILE A 483 4.52 -3.71 0.67
N PHE A 484 3.49 -3.80 1.50
CA PHE A 484 3.57 -3.47 2.93
C PHE A 484 3.85 -4.71 3.77
N CYS A 485 4.86 -4.61 4.63
CA CYS A 485 5.20 -5.64 5.62
C CYS A 485 5.98 -5.02 6.79
N THR A 486 6.29 -5.81 7.81
CA THR A 486 7.19 -5.35 8.89
C THR A 486 8.65 -5.33 8.44
N GLU A 487 9.47 -4.54 9.14
CA GLU A 487 10.92 -4.46 8.86
C GLU A 487 11.63 -5.82 8.79
N PRO A 488 11.48 -6.74 9.76
CA PRO A 488 12.07 -8.08 9.69
C PRO A 488 11.39 -9.04 8.70
N THR A 489 10.12 -8.82 8.33
CA THR A 489 9.44 -9.69 7.35
C THR A 489 10.12 -9.61 5.98
N LEU A 490 10.60 -8.44 5.57
CA LEU A 490 11.27 -8.27 4.28
C LEU A 490 12.50 -9.18 4.10
N PRO A 491 13.54 -9.12 4.96
CA PRO A 491 14.69 -10.01 4.84
C PRO A 491 14.32 -11.48 5.02
N MET A 492 13.42 -11.81 5.95
CA MET A 492 12.99 -13.20 6.14
C MET A 492 12.28 -13.77 4.91
N MET A 493 11.39 -13.00 4.30
CA MET A 493 10.64 -13.39 3.10
C MET A 493 11.60 -13.59 1.93
N ASN A 494 12.55 -12.67 1.72
CA ASN A 494 13.51 -12.75 0.63
C ASN A 494 14.47 -13.94 0.78
N LEU A 495 14.89 -14.24 2.02
CA LEU A 495 15.68 -15.44 2.34
C LEU A 495 14.96 -16.71 1.86
N ILE A 496 13.70 -16.86 2.29
CA ILE A 496 12.87 -18.04 1.96
C ILE A 496 12.55 -18.09 0.45
N GLN A 497 12.26 -16.95 -0.17
CA GLN A 497 11.95 -16.89 -1.60
C GLN A 497 13.14 -17.24 -2.49
N LEU A 498 14.35 -16.77 -2.16
CA LEU A 498 15.58 -17.14 -2.90
C LEU A 498 15.93 -18.62 -2.69
N ASP A 499 15.70 -19.16 -1.50
CA ASP A 499 15.91 -20.59 -1.25
C ASP A 499 14.91 -21.46 -2.03
N ALA A 500 13.65 -21.04 -2.14
CA ALA A 500 12.67 -21.75 -2.96
C ALA A 500 13.13 -21.91 -4.42
N ILE A 501 13.85 -20.93 -4.98
CA ILE A 501 14.47 -21.02 -6.31
C ILE A 501 15.57 -22.09 -6.33
N LYS A 502 16.48 -22.06 -5.35
CA LYS A 502 17.57 -23.04 -5.22
C LYS A 502 17.05 -24.47 -5.06
N VAL A 503 16.06 -24.66 -4.18
CA VAL A 503 15.43 -25.96 -3.93
C VAL A 503 14.75 -26.47 -5.19
N ALA A 504 14.01 -25.64 -5.92
CA ALA A 504 13.37 -26.04 -7.18
C ALA A 504 14.42 -26.52 -8.21
N LEU A 505 15.51 -25.77 -8.40
CA LEU A 505 16.61 -26.14 -9.30
C LEU A 505 17.29 -27.45 -8.87
N ALA A 506 17.56 -27.62 -7.58
CA ALA A 506 18.18 -28.84 -7.04
C ALA A 506 17.29 -30.09 -7.20
N GLN A 507 15.97 -29.91 -7.23
CA GLN A 507 15.01 -30.97 -7.51
C GLN A 507 14.80 -31.22 -9.01
N GLY A 508 15.51 -30.52 -9.90
CA GLY A 508 15.31 -30.60 -11.35
C GLY A 508 13.98 -30.01 -11.82
N ARG A 509 13.34 -29.15 -11.02
CA ARG A 509 12.09 -28.45 -11.35
C ARG A 509 12.39 -27.03 -11.86
N THR A 510 11.53 -26.52 -12.73
CA THR A 510 11.59 -25.11 -13.15
C THR A 510 11.07 -24.21 -12.03
N PRO A 511 11.87 -23.24 -11.53
CA PRO A 511 11.40 -22.27 -10.54
C PRO A 511 10.24 -21.41 -11.07
N MET A 512 9.33 -21.02 -10.18
CA MET A 512 8.18 -20.16 -10.53
C MET A 512 8.60 -18.75 -10.98
N TYR A 513 9.68 -18.26 -10.38
CA TYR A 513 10.27 -16.94 -10.55
C TYR A 513 11.79 -17.04 -10.44
N ALA A 514 12.49 -15.97 -10.82
CA ALA A 514 13.93 -15.86 -10.76
C ALA A 514 14.37 -14.81 -9.73
N ASP A 515 15.67 -14.78 -9.41
CA ASP A 515 16.26 -13.84 -8.44
C ASP A 515 15.87 -12.39 -8.72
N ARG A 516 15.82 -11.99 -10.01
CA ARG A 516 15.41 -10.65 -10.43
C ARG A 516 14.02 -10.25 -9.95
N ASP A 517 13.11 -11.21 -9.83
CA ASP A 517 11.72 -10.98 -9.42
C ASP A 517 11.65 -10.77 -7.90
N VAL A 518 12.47 -11.49 -7.13
CA VAL A 518 12.67 -11.25 -5.68
C VAL A 518 13.37 -9.91 -5.43
N PHE A 519 14.32 -9.53 -6.28
CA PHE A 519 14.94 -8.20 -6.18
C PHE A 519 13.94 -7.08 -6.45
N GLN A 520 12.89 -7.28 -7.26
CA GLN A 520 11.81 -6.29 -7.37
C GLN A 520 11.01 -6.16 -6.07
N VAL A 521 10.76 -7.28 -5.37
CA VAL A 521 10.14 -7.25 -4.03
C VAL A 521 10.95 -6.35 -3.08
N MET A 522 12.28 -6.49 -3.08
CA MET A 522 13.17 -5.62 -2.27
C MET A 522 13.00 -4.13 -2.59
N ARG A 523 12.78 -3.78 -3.86
CA ARG A 523 12.69 -2.39 -4.34
C ARG A 523 11.33 -1.75 -4.06
N GLN A 524 10.26 -2.54 -4.15
CA GLN A 524 8.87 -2.09 -3.99
C GLN A 524 8.34 -2.22 -2.55
N ALA A 525 9.09 -2.89 -1.66
CA ALA A 525 8.68 -3.05 -0.27
C ALA A 525 8.73 -1.72 0.52
N VAL A 526 7.62 -1.40 1.18
CA VAL A 526 7.48 -0.31 2.14
C VAL A 526 7.30 -0.91 3.52
N THR A 527 8.40 -0.96 4.29
CA THR A 527 8.37 -1.51 5.65
C THR A 527 7.72 -0.53 6.64
N ILE A 528 6.91 -1.07 7.54
CA ILE A 528 6.24 -0.34 8.62
C ILE A 528 6.44 -1.04 9.97
N PRO A 529 6.77 -0.30 11.04
CA PRO A 529 6.91 -0.89 12.37
C PRO A 529 5.55 -1.20 12.99
N TYR A 530 5.54 -2.05 14.02
CA TYR A 530 4.31 -2.34 14.76
C TYR A 530 3.65 -1.07 15.33
N GLY A 531 2.32 -1.05 15.34
CA GLY A 531 1.51 0.04 15.89
C GLY A 531 1.46 1.30 15.05
N ALA A 532 2.22 1.39 13.95
CA ALA A 532 2.19 2.55 13.08
C ALA A 532 0.93 2.57 12.19
N VAL A 533 0.09 3.58 12.40
CA VAL A 533 -1.04 3.87 11.50
C VAL A 533 -0.51 4.40 10.17
N THR A 534 -0.83 3.70 9.09
CA THR A 534 -0.28 3.95 7.75
C THR A 534 -1.43 4.00 6.75
N ASP A 535 -1.62 5.14 6.06
CA ASP A 535 -2.53 5.19 4.92
C ASP A 535 -1.95 4.31 3.79
N ILE A 536 -2.72 3.34 3.28
CA ILE A 536 -2.29 2.45 2.18
C ILE A 536 -3.14 2.64 0.91
N SER A 537 -4.24 3.36 1.03
CA SER A 537 -5.11 3.83 -0.04
C SER A 537 -5.92 5.05 0.46
N PRO A 538 -6.75 5.70 -0.38
CA PRO A 538 -7.55 6.86 0.03
C PRO A 538 -8.53 6.61 1.18
N ASP A 539 -8.95 5.37 1.35
CA ASP A 539 -9.98 4.94 2.28
C ASP A 539 -9.55 3.82 3.23
N ILE A 540 -8.33 3.29 3.12
CA ILE A 540 -7.83 2.23 4.01
C ILE A 540 -6.55 2.67 4.72
N LYS A 541 -6.58 2.55 6.06
CA LYS A 541 -5.39 2.63 6.91
C LYS A 541 -5.03 1.25 7.44
N LEU A 542 -3.75 0.92 7.41
CA LEU A 542 -3.17 -0.31 7.92
C LEU A 542 -2.43 -0.06 9.23
N VAL A 543 -2.62 -0.96 10.18
CA VAL A 543 -1.79 -1.10 11.38
C VAL A 543 -1.33 -2.56 11.47
N LEU A 544 -0.02 -2.78 11.50
CA LEU A 544 0.56 -4.09 11.79
C LEU A 544 0.78 -4.20 13.31
N SER A 545 0.37 -5.31 13.91
CA SER A 545 0.62 -5.58 15.34
C SER A 545 1.17 -6.99 15.52
N ASN A 546 2.04 -7.19 16.52
CA ASN A 546 2.67 -8.48 16.79
C ASN A 546 1.67 -9.65 16.78
N ALA A 547 1.98 -10.69 16.00
CA ALA A 547 1.24 -11.94 15.94
C ALA A 547 1.85 -13.05 16.81
N GLY A 548 3.09 -12.89 17.29
CA GLY A 548 3.78 -13.88 18.14
C GLY A 548 4.19 -15.17 17.43
N HIS A 549 4.04 -15.26 16.10
CA HIS A 549 4.22 -16.50 15.34
C HIS A 549 5.68 -16.74 14.91
N ILE A 550 6.25 -15.80 14.16
CA ILE A 550 7.67 -15.72 13.78
C ILE A 550 8.17 -14.26 13.88
N LEU A 551 9.48 -14.03 13.78
CA LEU A 551 10.05 -12.68 13.78
C LEU A 551 9.37 -11.81 12.72
N GLY A 552 8.79 -10.69 13.15
CA GLY A 552 8.07 -9.77 12.27
C GLY A 552 6.63 -10.12 11.94
N SER A 553 6.14 -11.29 12.37
CA SER A 553 4.76 -11.70 12.08
C SER A 553 3.74 -10.71 12.62
N ALA A 554 2.81 -10.31 11.76
CA ALA A 554 1.84 -9.28 12.05
C ALA A 554 0.40 -9.75 11.83
N THR A 555 -0.44 -9.41 12.81
CA THR A 555 -1.87 -9.21 12.56
C THR A 555 -2.04 -7.91 11.77
N CYS A 556 -2.89 -7.92 10.75
CA CYS A 556 -3.16 -6.80 9.87
C CYS A 556 -4.52 -6.19 10.22
N HIS A 557 -4.51 -5.00 10.85
CA HIS A 557 -5.71 -4.24 11.16
C HIS A 557 -5.96 -3.18 10.08
N PHE A 558 -7.07 -3.34 9.36
CA PHE A 558 -7.55 -2.44 8.32
C PHE A 558 -8.66 -1.57 8.89
N HIS A 559 -8.41 -0.28 8.96
CA HIS A 559 -9.37 0.74 9.32
C HIS A 559 -9.90 1.38 8.03
N ILE A 560 -11.18 1.16 7.73
CA ILE A 560 -11.79 1.49 6.44
C ILE A 560 -12.71 2.70 6.60
N GLY A 561 -12.58 3.64 5.67
CA GLY A 561 -13.23 4.95 5.64
C GLY A 561 -12.75 5.88 6.77
N ASN A 562 -13.68 6.48 7.50
CA ASN A 562 -13.48 7.18 8.77
C ASN A 562 -13.82 6.29 9.99
N GLY A 563 -13.78 4.96 9.80
CA GLY A 563 -14.09 3.98 10.82
C GLY A 563 -15.47 3.36 10.70
N GLU A 564 -16.08 3.39 9.52
CA GLU A 564 -17.34 2.73 9.21
C GLU A 564 -17.21 1.21 9.41
N HIS A 565 -16.05 0.64 9.04
CA HIS A 565 -15.73 -0.77 9.30
C HIS A 565 -14.24 -0.99 9.63
N ASN A 566 -13.96 -1.88 10.58
CA ASN A 566 -12.62 -2.33 10.92
C ASN A 566 -12.53 -3.84 10.76
N PHE A 567 -11.56 -4.26 9.97
CA PHE A 567 -11.27 -5.65 9.66
C PHE A 567 -9.90 -6.01 10.22
N VAL A 568 -9.79 -7.09 10.98
CA VAL A 568 -8.50 -7.64 11.44
C VAL A 568 -8.31 -9.01 10.82
N TYR A 569 -7.22 -9.18 10.08
CA TYR A 569 -6.72 -10.47 9.66
C TYR A 569 -5.56 -10.88 10.58
N THR A 570 -5.61 -12.09 11.13
CA THR A 570 -4.58 -12.52 12.08
C THR A 570 -3.27 -12.92 11.41
N GLY A 571 -3.30 -13.39 10.16
CA GLY A 571 -2.26 -14.28 9.68
C GLY A 571 -2.18 -15.51 10.57
N ASP A 572 -0.98 -16.08 10.68
CA ASP A 572 -0.67 -17.07 11.71
C ASP A 572 -0.34 -16.37 13.02
N ILE A 573 -0.88 -16.88 14.14
CA ILE A 573 -0.73 -16.25 15.45
C ILE A 573 -0.29 -17.25 16.52
N LYS A 574 0.50 -16.80 17.49
CA LYS A 574 0.70 -17.47 18.79
C LYS A 574 0.17 -16.59 19.91
N TYR A 575 -0.96 -16.97 20.50
CA TYR A 575 -1.53 -16.32 21.67
C TYR A 575 -1.14 -17.06 22.97
N GLY A 576 0.16 -17.28 23.14
CA GLY A 576 0.77 -17.97 24.26
C GLY A 576 2.17 -17.46 24.52
N LYS A 577 2.81 -17.91 25.60
CA LYS A 577 4.21 -17.57 25.89
C LYS A 577 5.15 -18.34 24.97
N SER A 578 6.24 -17.69 24.56
CA SER A 578 7.37 -18.31 23.87
C SER A 578 8.67 -17.71 24.39
N MET A 579 9.81 -18.38 24.15
CA MET A 579 11.13 -17.84 24.51
C MET A 579 11.60 -16.76 23.55
N LEU A 580 11.12 -16.79 22.30
CA LEU A 580 11.58 -15.88 21.25
C LEU A 580 10.73 -14.59 21.14
N LEU A 581 9.40 -14.71 21.24
CA LEU A 581 8.44 -13.66 20.87
C LEU A 581 7.40 -13.39 21.96
N GLU A 582 6.92 -12.15 21.99
CA GLU A 582 5.73 -11.76 22.75
C GLU A 582 4.47 -12.42 22.18
N SER A 583 3.46 -12.62 23.02
CA SER A 583 2.14 -13.12 22.61
C SER A 583 1.45 -12.17 21.61
N ALA A 584 0.58 -12.73 20.77
CA ALA A 584 -0.22 -11.97 19.80
C ALA A 584 -1.00 -10.80 20.45
N ASN A 585 -1.01 -9.65 19.79
CA ASN A 585 -1.71 -8.45 20.26
C ASN A 585 -3.23 -8.62 20.20
N THR A 586 -3.92 -8.22 21.26
CA THR A 586 -5.39 -8.15 21.31
C THR A 586 -5.91 -6.74 21.53
N ASN A 587 -5.02 -5.75 21.58
CA ASN A 587 -5.40 -4.37 21.85
C ASN A 587 -5.64 -3.60 20.55
N TYR A 588 -6.88 -3.66 20.05
CA TYR A 588 -7.35 -2.90 18.90
C TYR A 588 -8.37 -1.84 19.32
N PRO A 589 -8.33 -0.60 18.78
CA PRO A 589 -9.36 0.40 19.07
C PRO A 589 -10.78 -0.06 18.71
N ARG A 590 -10.95 -0.61 17.50
CA ARG A 590 -12.20 -1.19 16.99
C ARG A 590 -11.89 -2.38 16.07
N VAL A 591 -12.77 -3.38 16.07
CA VAL A 591 -12.69 -4.57 15.21
C VAL A 591 -14.09 -5.17 15.05
N GLU A 592 -14.77 -4.88 13.95
CA GLU A 592 -16.10 -5.42 13.69
C GLU A 592 -16.03 -6.83 13.08
N THR A 593 -15.06 -7.07 12.18
CA THR A 593 -14.81 -8.37 11.56
C THR A 593 -13.41 -8.86 11.89
N LEU A 594 -13.31 -10.08 12.42
CA LEU A 594 -12.06 -10.79 12.61
C LEU A 594 -11.97 -11.95 11.61
N LEU A 595 -10.85 -12.11 10.92
CA LEU A 595 -10.48 -13.32 10.18
C LEU A 595 -9.31 -13.99 10.89
N ILE A 596 -9.56 -15.19 11.44
CA ILE A 596 -8.61 -15.92 12.30
C ILE A 596 -8.19 -17.26 11.67
N GLU A 597 -6.92 -17.63 11.83
CA GLU A 597 -6.41 -18.94 11.45
C GLU A 597 -7.05 -20.10 12.25
N SER A 598 -6.89 -21.33 11.77
CA SER A 598 -7.46 -22.54 12.39
C SER A 598 -6.59 -23.78 12.24
N THR A 599 -5.26 -23.59 12.22
CA THR A 599 -4.29 -24.70 12.07
C THR A 599 -4.50 -25.77 13.13
N TYR A 600 -4.81 -25.35 14.36
CA TYR A 600 -5.13 -26.18 15.53
C TYR A 600 -6.59 -25.93 15.99
N GLY A 601 -7.53 -25.97 15.05
CA GLY A 601 -8.95 -25.65 15.28
C GLY A 601 -9.80 -26.73 15.98
N LEU A 602 -9.22 -27.87 16.40
CA LEU A 602 -9.95 -28.95 17.07
C LEU A 602 -9.65 -29.04 18.57
N LYS A 603 -10.56 -29.62 19.37
CA LYS A 603 -10.26 -29.86 20.80
C LYS A 603 -9.11 -30.83 21.03
N GLU A 604 -8.92 -31.76 20.09
CA GLU A 604 -7.80 -32.70 20.10
C GLU A 604 -6.46 -32.03 19.75
N ASP A 605 -6.50 -30.79 19.25
CA ASP A 605 -5.34 -29.99 18.88
C ASP A 605 -4.80 -29.13 20.04
N ILE A 606 -5.30 -29.32 21.28
CA ILE A 606 -4.77 -28.65 22.48
C ILE A 606 -3.35 -29.13 22.73
N GLN A 607 -2.43 -28.18 22.91
CA GLN A 607 -1.00 -28.48 23.11
C GLN A 607 -0.69 -28.59 24.62
N PRO A 608 0.29 -29.42 25.02
CA PRO A 608 0.74 -29.48 26.40
C PRO A 608 1.33 -28.15 26.88
N ASP A 609 1.46 -28.00 28.20
CA ASP A 609 2.09 -26.80 28.77
C ASP A 609 3.56 -26.70 28.35
N ARG A 610 4.05 -25.47 28.17
CA ARG A 610 5.40 -25.25 27.67
C ARG A 610 6.48 -25.93 28.51
N GLN A 611 6.34 -25.96 29.83
CA GLN A 611 7.32 -26.60 30.70
C GLN A 611 7.36 -28.12 30.51
N GLU A 612 6.21 -28.75 30.28
CA GLU A 612 6.09 -30.17 29.98
C GLU A 612 6.71 -30.52 28.63
N VAL A 613 6.46 -29.67 27.62
CA VAL A 613 7.02 -29.79 26.26
C VAL A 613 8.55 -29.74 26.30
N GLU A 614 9.11 -28.77 27.01
CA GLU A 614 10.56 -28.63 27.17
C GLU A 614 11.16 -29.81 27.94
N SER A 615 10.52 -30.25 29.03
CA SER A 615 10.98 -31.40 29.81
C SER A 615 10.97 -32.70 29.00
N THR A 616 9.92 -32.90 28.19
CA THR A 616 9.80 -34.05 27.28
C THR A 616 10.87 -34.01 26.20
N PHE A 617 11.16 -32.83 25.66
CA PHE A 617 12.24 -32.64 24.68
C PHE A 617 13.60 -33.01 25.29
N VAL A 618 13.92 -32.48 26.47
CA VAL A 618 15.17 -32.77 27.17
C VAL A 618 15.29 -34.26 27.46
N ALA A 619 14.23 -34.90 27.97
CA ALA A 619 14.24 -36.34 28.24
C ALA A 619 14.45 -37.18 26.95
N SER A 620 13.76 -36.82 25.87
CA SER A 620 13.87 -37.51 24.59
C SER A 620 15.27 -37.39 23.99
N VAL A 621 15.86 -36.20 23.99
CA VAL A 621 17.21 -35.97 23.48
C VAL A 621 18.26 -36.67 24.35
N ASN A 622 18.16 -36.53 25.67
CA ASN A 622 19.08 -37.18 26.62
C ASN A 622 19.09 -38.70 26.48
N SER A 623 17.92 -39.33 26.25
CA SER A 623 17.84 -40.79 26.07
C SER A 623 18.70 -41.27 24.90
N VAL A 624 18.76 -40.49 23.83
CA VAL A 624 19.52 -40.83 22.60
C VAL A 624 21.00 -40.52 22.77
N LEU A 625 21.34 -39.33 23.30
CA LEU A 625 22.73 -38.91 23.47
C LEU A 625 23.48 -39.81 24.46
N LYS A 626 22.84 -40.23 25.56
CA LYS A 626 23.44 -41.12 26.56
C LYS A 626 23.73 -42.53 26.03
N GLU A 627 23.02 -42.96 24.99
CA GLU A 627 23.27 -44.24 24.31
C GLU A 627 24.29 -44.12 23.15
N GLY A 628 24.90 -42.93 22.97
CA GLY A 628 25.84 -42.66 21.89
C GLY A 628 25.18 -42.44 20.52
N GLY A 629 23.87 -42.18 20.50
CA GLY A 629 23.10 -41.92 19.29
C GLY A 629 23.09 -40.46 18.86
N LYS A 630 22.55 -40.20 17.67
CA LYS A 630 22.37 -38.85 17.10
C LYS A 630 20.89 -38.48 17.01
N VAL A 631 20.58 -37.21 17.25
CA VAL A 631 19.21 -36.68 17.10
C VAL A 631 19.15 -35.77 15.89
N LEU A 632 18.38 -36.16 14.87
CA LEU A 632 18.06 -35.31 13.72
C LEU A 632 16.75 -34.57 13.96
N ILE A 633 16.78 -33.25 13.86
CA ILE A 633 15.63 -32.36 13.98
C ILE A 633 15.40 -31.64 12.64
N PRO A 634 14.49 -32.15 11.78
CA PRO A 634 14.04 -31.42 10.60
C PRO A 634 13.28 -30.16 11.02
N ILE A 635 13.75 -28.98 10.61
CA ILE A 635 13.12 -27.73 11.02
C ILE A 635 13.02 -26.68 9.89
N PRO A 636 11.96 -25.86 9.86
CA PRO A 636 11.95 -24.64 9.04
C PRO A 636 13.04 -23.68 9.53
N ALA A 637 13.66 -22.96 8.60
CA ALA A 637 14.77 -22.05 8.91
C ALA A 637 14.40 -20.89 9.86
N VAL A 638 13.14 -20.43 9.76
CA VAL A 638 12.66 -19.22 10.44
C VAL A 638 11.63 -19.59 11.51
N GLY A 639 11.84 -19.07 12.72
CA GLY A 639 10.93 -19.22 13.85
C GLY A 639 11.29 -20.39 14.75
N ARG A 640 11.00 -21.62 14.31
CA ARG A 640 11.13 -22.81 15.19
C ARG A 640 12.59 -23.16 15.51
N ALA A 641 13.50 -22.97 14.56
CA ALA A 641 14.93 -23.20 14.77
C ALA A 641 15.46 -22.33 15.91
N GLN A 642 15.16 -21.03 15.89
CA GLN A 642 15.61 -20.09 16.91
C GLN A 642 14.98 -20.39 18.27
N GLU A 643 13.71 -20.76 18.32
CA GLU A 643 13.05 -21.19 19.57
C GLU A 643 13.76 -22.40 20.20
N LEU A 644 14.11 -23.43 19.40
CA LEU A 644 14.85 -24.59 19.89
C LEU A 644 16.29 -24.26 20.30
N MET A 645 16.96 -23.35 19.61
CA MET A 645 18.29 -22.89 20.02
C MET A 645 18.24 -22.30 21.44
N LEU A 646 17.22 -21.49 21.75
CA LEU A 646 17.07 -20.92 23.10
C LEU A 646 16.81 -22.00 24.16
N VAL A 647 16.01 -23.02 23.85
CA VAL A 647 15.76 -24.16 24.75
C VAL A 647 17.05 -24.93 24.98
N ILE A 648 17.75 -25.33 23.92
CA ILE A 648 18.98 -26.12 24.01
C ILE A 648 20.05 -25.36 24.80
N ASP A 649 20.28 -24.08 24.51
CA ASP A 649 21.24 -23.24 25.23
C ASP A 649 20.91 -23.16 26.73
N GLN A 650 19.64 -22.88 27.07
CA GLN A 650 19.21 -22.78 28.47
C GLN A 650 19.42 -24.10 29.22
N TYR A 651 18.95 -25.22 28.66
CA TYR A 651 18.99 -26.50 29.37
C TYR A 651 20.39 -27.13 29.40
N MET A 652 21.25 -26.89 28.42
CA MET A 652 22.68 -27.26 28.50
C MET A 652 23.41 -26.44 29.58
N LYS A 653 23.25 -25.11 29.60
CA LYS A 653 23.84 -24.25 30.64
C LYS A 653 23.40 -24.62 32.06
N SER A 654 22.16 -25.11 32.21
CA SER A 654 21.64 -25.58 33.51
C SER A 654 22.13 -26.98 33.92
N GLY A 655 22.69 -27.75 32.99
CA GLY A 655 23.10 -29.15 33.19
C GLY A 655 21.98 -30.19 33.04
N ASP A 656 20.74 -29.78 32.76
CA ASP A 656 19.58 -30.67 32.59
C ASP A 656 19.62 -31.41 31.24
N LEU A 657 20.12 -30.77 30.18
CA LEU A 657 20.38 -31.38 28.88
C LEU A 657 21.86 -31.74 28.76
N VAL A 658 22.15 -32.97 28.34
CA VAL A 658 23.53 -33.45 28.14
C VAL A 658 24.23 -32.55 27.11
N GLU A 659 25.38 -31.99 27.49
CA GLU A 659 26.20 -31.21 26.59
C GLU A 659 26.69 -32.08 25.42
N ALA A 660 26.39 -31.64 24.22
CA ALA A 660 26.80 -32.29 22.98
C ALA A 660 26.90 -31.23 21.87
N PRO A 661 27.73 -31.45 20.84
CA PRO A 661 27.77 -30.55 19.69
C PRO A 661 26.40 -30.44 19.02
N VAL A 662 25.99 -29.22 18.70
CA VAL A 662 24.75 -28.93 17.95
C VAL A 662 25.12 -28.41 16.57
N PHE A 663 24.99 -29.28 15.56
CA PHE A 663 25.28 -28.93 14.18
C PHE A 663 24.05 -28.32 13.51
N MET A 664 24.21 -27.12 12.96
CA MET A 664 23.16 -26.42 12.23
C MET A 664 23.53 -26.30 10.75
N GLU A 665 22.64 -26.71 9.86
CA GLU A 665 22.85 -26.57 8.41
C GLU A 665 21.62 -26.01 7.69
N GLY A 666 21.89 -25.25 6.63
CA GLY A 666 20.90 -24.63 5.77
C GLY A 666 20.77 -23.15 6.07
N MET A 667 19.55 -22.62 6.03
CA MET A 667 19.30 -21.19 6.22
C MET A 667 19.22 -20.75 7.69
N ILE A 668 19.48 -21.64 8.65
CA ILE A 668 19.29 -21.36 10.09
C ILE A 668 20.18 -20.21 10.55
N GLN A 669 21.48 -20.27 10.22
CA GLN A 669 22.44 -19.22 10.57
C GLN A 669 22.04 -17.85 10.01
N GLU A 670 21.66 -17.81 8.73
CA GLU A 670 21.26 -16.59 8.04
C GLU A 670 19.96 -16.02 8.63
N ALA A 671 18.98 -16.88 8.96
CA ALA A 671 17.77 -16.48 9.66
C ALA A 671 18.08 -15.95 11.07
N THR A 672 18.99 -16.59 11.80
CA THR A 672 19.41 -16.17 13.15
C THR A 672 20.11 -14.81 13.11
N ALA A 673 20.97 -14.55 12.13
CA ALA A 673 21.56 -13.23 11.92
C ALA A 673 20.48 -12.15 11.70
N ILE A 674 19.40 -12.47 10.98
CA ILE A 674 18.27 -11.53 10.84
C ILE A 674 17.56 -11.30 12.19
N HIS A 675 17.41 -12.31 13.05
CA HIS A 675 16.85 -12.10 14.40
C HIS A 675 17.70 -11.13 15.23
N GLU A 676 19.03 -11.26 15.19
CA GLU A 676 19.96 -10.35 15.87
C GLU A 676 19.90 -8.91 15.35
N ALA A 677 19.61 -8.72 14.06
CA ALA A 677 19.50 -7.41 13.44
C ALA A 677 18.21 -6.65 13.81
N PHE A 678 17.18 -7.36 14.31
CA PHE A 678 15.87 -6.78 14.67
C PHE A 678 15.43 -7.15 16.10
N PRO A 679 16.25 -6.83 17.13
CA PRO A 679 15.95 -7.20 18.51
C PRO A 679 14.71 -6.51 19.07
N GLU A 680 14.23 -5.43 18.45
CA GLU A 680 13.01 -4.72 18.83
C GLU A 680 11.74 -5.56 18.63
N TYR A 681 11.83 -6.64 17.86
CA TYR A 681 10.73 -7.56 17.56
C TYR A 681 10.77 -8.84 18.40
N LEU A 682 11.76 -8.99 19.29
CA LEU A 682 11.92 -10.12 20.20
C LEU A 682 11.28 -9.84 21.56
N VAL A 683 11.03 -10.89 22.34
CA VAL A 683 10.56 -10.78 23.73
C VAL A 683 11.52 -9.91 24.56
N ARG A 684 10.96 -9.17 25.52
CA ARG A 684 11.71 -8.15 26.29
C ARG A 684 13.04 -8.64 26.87
N ASP A 685 13.08 -9.84 27.44
CA ASP A 685 14.27 -10.36 28.11
C ASP A 685 15.38 -10.71 27.11
N LEU A 686 15.03 -11.34 25.98
CA LEU A 686 15.97 -11.65 24.91
C LEU A 686 16.47 -10.37 24.21
N LYS A 687 15.57 -9.42 23.95
CA LYS A 687 15.92 -8.09 23.44
C LYS A 687 16.98 -7.44 24.34
N LYS A 688 16.77 -7.46 25.66
CA LYS A 688 17.70 -6.88 26.63
C LYS A 688 19.06 -7.57 26.57
N LYS A 689 19.10 -8.90 26.56
CA LYS A 689 20.35 -9.66 26.43
C LYS A 689 21.12 -9.27 25.16
N ILE A 690 20.47 -9.25 24.01
CA ILE A 690 21.12 -8.94 22.72
C ILE A 690 21.57 -7.48 22.63
N LEU A 691 20.78 -6.54 23.16
CA LEU A 691 21.07 -5.11 23.05
C LEU A 691 21.99 -4.57 24.13
N GLU A 692 22.02 -5.13 25.33
CA GLU A 692 22.68 -4.51 26.50
C GLU A 692 23.77 -5.39 27.12
N THR A 693 23.92 -6.65 26.67
CA THR A 693 24.92 -7.59 27.20
C THR A 693 25.71 -8.24 26.05
N ASP A 694 26.82 -8.90 26.40
CA ASP A 694 27.57 -9.75 25.47
C ASP A 694 27.11 -11.23 25.55
N ASP A 695 26.10 -11.58 26.36
CA ASP A 695 25.49 -12.92 26.44
C ASP A 695 24.36 -13.07 25.41
N ASN A 696 24.73 -13.28 24.15
CA ASN A 696 23.77 -13.58 23.07
C ASN A 696 23.55 -15.10 22.99
N PRO A 697 22.36 -15.63 23.31
CA PRO A 697 22.08 -17.08 23.27
C PRO A 697 22.28 -17.71 21.89
N PHE A 698 22.17 -16.92 20.81
CA PHE A 698 22.39 -17.40 19.45
C PHE A 698 23.87 -17.65 19.09
N ASP A 699 24.79 -17.13 19.91
CA ASP A 699 26.25 -17.20 19.74
C ASP A 699 26.89 -18.15 20.77
N SER A 700 26.09 -19.05 21.34
CA SER A 700 26.59 -20.04 22.30
C SER A 700 27.58 -21.01 21.66
N GLU A 701 28.59 -21.43 22.43
CA GLU A 701 29.65 -22.35 21.97
C GLU A 701 29.13 -23.74 21.57
N TYR A 702 27.92 -24.11 22.03
CA TYR A 702 27.26 -25.36 21.65
C TYR A 702 26.90 -25.43 20.16
N PHE A 703 26.73 -24.29 19.48
CA PHE A 703 26.21 -24.23 18.11
C PHE A 703 27.31 -24.15 17.06
N THR A 704 27.43 -25.19 16.24
CA THR A 704 28.36 -25.24 15.10
C THR A 704 27.59 -25.14 13.78
N ASN A 705 27.92 -24.13 12.97
CA ASN A 705 27.30 -23.94 11.65
C ASN A 705 28.07 -24.70 10.57
N ILE A 706 27.38 -25.54 9.80
CA ILE A 706 27.94 -26.24 8.65
C ILE A 706 27.70 -25.40 7.39
N GLU A 707 28.77 -24.90 6.78
CA GLU A 707 28.70 -24.02 5.59
C GLU A 707 28.97 -24.78 4.27
N HIS A 708 29.66 -25.93 4.35
CA HIS A 708 30.08 -26.73 3.20
C HIS A 708 29.84 -28.22 3.44
N GLN A 709 29.73 -29.00 2.36
CA GLN A 709 29.45 -30.45 2.43
C GLN A 709 30.52 -31.20 3.23
N ASP A 710 31.79 -30.82 3.09
CA ASP A 710 32.93 -31.42 3.81
C ASP A 710 32.85 -31.16 5.33
N GLY A 711 32.10 -30.13 5.75
CA GLY A 711 31.85 -29.85 7.17
C GLY A 711 30.94 -30.87 7.85
N ARG A 712 30.28 -31.77 7.09
CA ARG A 712 29.39 -32.79 7.64
C ARG A 712 30.12 -33.98 8.26
N ASP A 713 31.42 -34.13 8.01
CA ASP A 713 32.20 -35.29 8.42
C ASP A 713 32.14 -35.54 9.93
N GLU A 714 32.16 -34.49 10.75
CA GLU A 714 32.07 -34.60 12.20
C GLU A 714 30.67 -35.01 12.67
N ALA A 715 29.64 -34.42 12.07
CA ALA A 715 28.24 -34.71 12.37
C ALA A 715 27.82 -36.13 11.94
N LEU A 716 28.44 -36.66 10.88
CA LEU A 716 28.14 -37.98 10.32
C LEU A 716 29.09 -39.09 10.81
N ARG A 717 30.16 -38.75 11.55
CA ARG A 717 31.11 -39.73 12.07
C ARG A 717 30.45 -40.73 13.02
N ASP A 718 30.84 -42.00 12.92
CA ASP A 718 30.46 -43.01 13.90
C ASP A 718 30.94 -42.64 15.31
N ASP A 719 30.18 -43.06 16.33
CA ASP A 719 30.46 -42.79 17.75
C ASP A 719 30.61 -41.31 18.17
N SER A 720 30.06 -40.39 17.36
CA SER A 720 29.90 -38.97 17.68
C SER A 720 28.43 -38.66 18.03
N PRO A 721 28.01 -38.69 19.32
CA PRO A 721 26.67 -38.28 19.72
C PRO A 721 26.51 -36.77 19.59
N CYS A 722 25.50 -36.35 18.83
CA CYS A 722 25.26 -34.93 18.55
C CYS A 722 23.79 -34.65 18.25
N ILE A 723 23.44 -33.36 18.26
CA ILE A 723 22.16 -32.85 17.80
C ILE A 723 22.38 -32.22 16.43
N ILE A 724 21.56 -32.58 15.44
CA ILE A 724 21.64 -32.04 14.09
C ILE A 724 20.32 -31.34 13.77
N ILE A 725 20.38 -30.04 13.53
CA ILE A 725 19.25 -29.20 13.17
C ILE A 725 19.44 -28.77 11.71
N ALA A 726 18.56 -29.23 10.82
CA ALA A 726 18.74 -28.99 9.39
C ALA A 726 17.43 -28.66 8.67
N THR A 727 17.54 -27.81 7.64
CA THR A 727 16.43 -27.46 6.75
C THR A 727 16.31 -28.47 5.60
N SER A 728 15.12 -28.76 5.06
CA SER A 728 13.80 -28.18 5.37
C SER A 728 12.99 -28.98 6.41
N GLY A 729 12.08 -28.30 7.12
CA GLY A 729 11.32 -28.89 8.23
C GLY A 729 10.35 -30.01 7.89
N MET A 730 10.11 -30.29 6.60
CA MET A 730 9.18 -31.32 6.16
C MET A 730 9.83 -32.38 5.25
N LEU A 731 11.16 -32.46 5.23
CA LEU A 731 11.94 -33.39 4.39
C LEU A 731 11.62 -33.28 2.88
N GLU A 732 11.24 -32.09 2.40
CA GLU A 732 10.95 -31.90 0.97
C GLU A 732 12.22 -31.62 0.16
N GLY A 733 13.29 -31.20 0.81
CA GLY A 733 14.53 -30.77 0.17
C GLY A 733 15.53 -30.19 1.17
N GLY A 734 16.69 -29.81 0.65
CA GLY A 734 17.76 -29.18 1.44
C GLY A 734 18.70 -30.19 2.13
N PRO A 735 19.62 -29.69 2.98
CA PRO A 735 20.63 -30.51 3.65
C PRO A 735 20.07 -31.62 4.54
N VAL A 736 18.86 -31.45 5.10
CA VAL A 736 18.21 -32.46 5.95
C VAL A 736 18.07 -33.82 5.25
N LEU A 737 17.94 -33.85 3.93
CA LEU A 737 17.82 -35.11 3.18
C LEU A 737 19.10 -35.93 3.25
N GLU A 738 20.27 -35.28 3.27
CA GLU A 738 21.55 -35.98 3.40
C GLU A 738 21.70 -36.58 4.80
N TYR A 739 21.39 -35.79 5.82
CA TYR A 739 21.40 -36.29 7.20
C TYR A 739 20.39 -37.41 7.38
N PHE A 740 19.18 -37.28 6.84
CA PHE A 740 18.15 -38.31 6.91
C PHE A 740 18.62 -39.64 6.31
N LYS A 741 19.27 -39.62 5.13
CA LYS A 741 19.82 -40.82 4.48
C LYS A 741 20.83 -41.56 5.36
N ASN A 742 21.68 -40.83 6.07
CA ASN A 742 22.75 -41.38 6.89
C ASN A 742 22.30 -41.71 8.32
N ILE A 743 21.26 -41.06 8.84
CA ILE A 743 20.81 -41.22 10.24
C ILE A 743 19.68 -42.24 10.36
N ALA A 744 18.71 -42.23 9.44
CA ALA A 744 17.52 -43.08 9.50
C ALA A 744 17.80 -44.60 9.53
N PRO A 745 18.85 -45.13 8.85
CA PRO A 745 19.13 -46.57 8.86
C PRO A 745 19.66 -47.14 10.18
N HIS A 746 20.10 -46.29 11.12
CA HIS A 746 20.76 -46.74 12.36
C HIS A 746 19.82 -46.67 13.57
N THR A 747 19.68 -47.78 14.30
CA THR A 747 18.70 -47.93 15.39
C THR A 747 18.98 -47.08 16.62
N LYS A 748 20.25 -46.71 16.88
CA LYS A 748 20.64 -45.83 17.99
C LYS A 748 20.18 -44.38 17.81
N ASN A 749 19.85 -43.98 16.58
CA ASN A 749 19.51 -42.60 16.29
C ASN A 749 18.02 -42.32 16.50
N LYS A 750 17.67 -41.04 16.46
CA LYS A 750 16.29 -40.57 16.50
C LYS A 750 16.06 -39.45 15.50
N ILE A 751 14.89 -39.46 14.86
CA ILE A 751 14.35 -38.32 14.12
C ILE A 751 13.23 -37.70 14.96
N LEU A 752 13.38 -36.44 15.31
CA LEU A 752 12.46 -35.70 16.18
C LEU A 752 11.76 -34.58 15.41
N PHE A 753 10.46 -34.73 15.18
CA PHE A 753 9.63 -33.73 14.52
C PHE A 753 9.03 -32.76 15.53
N VAL A 754 9.39 -31.48 15.40
CA VAL A 754 8.94 -30.38 16.30
C VAL A 754 8.00 -29.38 15.61
N SER A 755 7.66 -29.62 14.34
CA SER A 755 6.86 -28.71 13.52
C SER A 755 5.75 -29.47 12.79
N TYR A 756 4.66 -28.75 12.46
CA TYR A 756 3.51 -29.33 11.76
C TYR A 756 3.94 -29.90 10.40
N GLN A 757 3.49 -31.11 10.10
CA GLN A 757 3.81 -31.80 8.84
C GLN A 757 2.58 -31.78 7.92
N VAL A 758 2.66 -30.98 6.86
CA VAL A 758 1.57 -30.81 5.88
C VAL A 758 1.28 -32.13 5.18
N ASN A 759 -0.01 -32.45 4.98
CA ASN A 759 -0.41 -33.64 4.24
C ASN A 759 0.18 -33.63 2.83
N GLY A 760 0.82 -34.74 2.44
CA GLY A 760 1.45 -34.91 1.13
C GLY A 760 2.97 -34.81 1.14
N THR A 761 3.60 -34.33 2.22
CA THR A 761 5.06 -34.24 2.33
C THR A 761 5.72 -35.56 2.74
N LEU A 762 7.02 -35.68 2.48
CA LEU A 762 7.84 -36.81 2.93
C LEU A 762 7.90 -36.86 4.47
N GLY A 763 8.08 -35.72 5.13
CA GLY A 763 8.10 -35.62 6.58
C GLY A 763 6.83 -36.19 7.21
N ARG A 764 5.66 -35.89 6.63
CA ARG A 764 4.39 -36.47 7.08
C ARG A 764 4.36 -38.00 6.94
N ARG A 765 4.82 -38.53 5.81
CA ARG A 765 4.87 -39.99 5.59
C ARG A 765 5.79 -40.71 6.59
N VAL A 766 6.94 -40.12 6.90
CA VAL A 766 7.88 -40.66 7.90
C VAL A 766 7.23 -40.63 9.28
N MET A 767 6.62 -39.50 9.65
CA MET A 767 5.93 -39.34 10.93
C MET A 767 4.75 -40.31 11.10
N ASP A 768 4.03 -40.63 10.02
CA ASP A 768 2.92 -41.59 10.01
C ASP A 768 3.39 -43.07 10.01
N GLY A 769 4.69 -43.34 10.15
CA GLY A 769 5.25 -44.68 10.40
C GLY A 769 5.74 -45.43 9.15
N ALA A 770 6.05 -44.75 8.05
CA ALA A 770 6.68 -45.38 6.90
C ALA A 770 8.02 -46.04 7.30
N ARG A 771 8.26 -47.28 6.83
CA ARG A 771 9.52 -48.01 7.08
C ARG A 771 10.56 -47.82 5.97
N GLN A 772 10.11 -47.43 4.79
CA GLN A 772 10.95 -47.11 3.65
C GLN A 772 10.37 -45.91 2.91
N VAL A 773 11.25 -45.07 2.41
CA VAL A 773 10.89 -43.91 1.59
C VAL A 773 11.82 -43.78 0.40
N SER A 774 11.29 -43.27 -0.71
CA SER A 774 12.03 -43.02 -1.93
C SER A 774 12.42 -41.55 -1.99
N ILE A 775 13.70 -41.27 -2.18
CA ILE A 775 14.27 -39.92 -2.28
C ILE A 775 14.99 -39.81 -3.63
N LEU A 776 14.90 -38.65 -4.27
CA LEU A 776 15.65 -38.37 -5.49
C LEU A 776 17.12 -38.06 -5.12
N GLY A 777 18.04 -38.87 -5.61
CA GLY A 777 19.49 -38.69 -5.47
C GLY A 777 20.04 -37.60 -6.39
N LYS A 778 21.31 -37.21 -6.16
CA LYS A 778 21.99 -36.14 -6.92
C LYS A 778 22.09 -36.42 -8.44
N ASP A 779 22.07 -37.70 -8.83
CA ASP A 779 22.12 -38.12 -10.25
C ASP A 779 20.72 -38.28 -10.89
N GLY A 780 19.66 -37.86 -10.20
CA GLY A 780 18.27 -38.13 -10.62
C GLY A 780 17.82 -39.58 -10.45
N LYS A 781 18.66 -40.43 -9.84
CA LYS A 781 18.29 -41.81 -9.46
C LYS A 781 17.43 -41.81 -8.20
N ILE A 782 16.44 -42.70 -8.15
CA ILE A 782 15.65 -42.90 -6.95
C ILE A 782 16.44 -43.78 -5.97
N GLU A 783 16.72 -43.27 -4.78
CA GLU A 783 17.33 -43.99 -3.67
C GLU A 783 16.25 -44.38 -2.66
N VAL A 784 16.28 -45.64 -2.19
CA VAL A 784 15.37 -46.13 -1.16
C VAL A 784 16.10 -46.09 0.19
N VAL A 785 15.55 -45.31 1.13
CA VAL A 785 16.09 -45.20 2.50
C VAL A 785 15.25 -46.03 3.45
N SER A 786 15.90 -46.90 4.22
CA SER A 786 15.26 -47.66 5.30
C SER A 786 15.25 -46.85 6.60
N ILE A 787 14.13 -46.89 7.30
CA ILE A 787 13.90 -46.14 8.55
C ILE A 787 13.85 -47.14 9.71
N ASN A 788 15.02 -47.33 10.33
CA ASN A 788 15.22 -48.25 11.44
C ASN A 788 15.37 -47.50 12.78
N CYS A 789 15.75 -46.23 12.73
CA CYS A 789 15.83 -45.36 13.90
C CYS A 789 14.45 -45.10 14.50
N SER A 790 14.42 -44.60 15.74
CA SER A 790 13.18 -44.13 16.33
C SER A 790 12.71 -42.82 15.66
N THR A 791 11.40 -42.67 15.50
CA THR A 791 10.77 -41.43 15.03
C THR A 791 9.81 -40.94 16.11
N GLU A 792 9.94 -39.69 16.51
CA GLU A 792 9.12 -39.09 17.55
C GLU A 792 8.56 -37.75 17.08
N ARG A 793 7.29 -37.50 17.41
CA ARG A 793 6.64 -36.21 17.22
C ARG A 793 6.51 -35.55 18.58
N LEU A 794 6.97 -34.32 18.69
CA LEU A 794 6.86 -33.54 19.91
C LEU A 794 5.99 -32.30 19.63
N ASP A 795 4.78 -32.34 20.17
CA ASP A 795 3.82 -31.25 20.09
C ASP A 795 4.16 -30.15 21.12
N GLY A 796 3.85 -28.89 20.79
CA GLY A 796 4.01 -27.75 21.71
C GLY A 796 5.11 -26.74 21.36
N PHE A 797 6.03 -27.09 20.45
CA PHE A 797 6.94 -26.10 19.85
C PHE A 797 6.33 -25.34 18.67
N SER A 798 5.09 -25.64 18.27
CA SER A 798 4.45 -24.97 17.13
C SER A 798 4.34 -23.47 17.33
N GLY A 799 4.57 -22.71 16.25
CA GLY A 799 4.33 -21.26 16.22
C GLY A 799 2.87 -20.86 16.11
N HIS A 800 1.96 -21.81 15.98
CA HIS A 800 0.52 -21.53 15.92
C HIS A 800 -0.11 -21.66 17.29
N SER A 801 -1.21 -20.92 17.46
CA SER A 801 -2.07 -20.99 18.62
C SER A 801 -2.80 -22.33 18.62
N ASP A 802 -2.82 -23.00 19.76
CA ASP A 802 -3.68 -24.17 19.94
C ASP A 802 -5.16 -23.78 20.04
N TYR A 803 -6.05 -24.75 20.16
CA TYR A 803 -7.48 -24.50 20.24
C TYR A 803 -7.87 -23.56 21.39
N ASN A 804 -7.27 -23.73 22.58
CA ASN A 804 -7.59 -22.90 23.74
C ASN A 804 -7.09 -21.46 23.55
N GLN A 805 -5.92 -21.28 22.95
CA GLN A 805 -5.33 -20.00 22.63
C GLN A 805 -6.17 -19.27 21.57
N LEU A 806 -6.60 -19.95 20.50
CA LEU A 806 -7.48 -19.39 19.47
C LEU A 806 -8.83 -18.93 20.07
N MET A 807 -9.47 -19.79 20.86
CA MET A 807 -10.72 -19.47 21.55
C MET A 807 -10.54 -18.28 22.51
N SER A 808 -9.42 -18.24 23.26
CA SER A 808 -9.10 -17.15 24.20
C SER A 808 -8.83 -15.82 23.49
N PHE A 809 -8.18 -15.86 22.33
CA PHE A 809 -7.97 -14.67 21.50
C PHE A 809 -9.29 -14.07 21.06
N VAL A 810 -10.21 -14.89 20.54
CA VAL A 810 -11.57 -14.46 20.16
C VAL A 810 -12.36 -13.97 21.38
N HIS A 811 -12.26 -14.66 22.51
CA HIS A 811 -12.93 -14.27 23.75
C HIS A 811 -12.55 -12.85 24.19
N ARG A 812 -11.25 -12.53 24.15
CA ARG A 812 -10.75 -11.20 24.55
C ARG A 812 -11.23 -10.09 23.61
N LEU A 813 -11.42 -10.39 22.33
CA LEU A 813 -11.92 -9.44 21.34
C LEU A 813 -13.45 -9.38 21.28
N ARG A 814 -14.16 -10.39 21.81
CA ARG A 814 -15.62 -10.57 21.74
C ARG A 814 -16.44 -9.28 21.88
N PRO A 815 -16.19 -8.37 22.85
CA PRO A 815 -17.02 -7.17 23.02
C PRO A 815 -17.04 -6.25 21.80
N LYS A 816 -16.06 -6.35 20.91
CA LYS A 816 -15.90 -5.52 19.71
C LYS A 816 -16.45 -6.21 18.45
N LEU A 817 -16.52 -7.54 18.46
CA LEU A 817 -16.79 -8.35 17.27
C LEU A 817 -18.28 -8.39 16.90
N ARG A 818 -18.57 -8.18 15.62
CA ARG A 818 -19.87 -8.47 14.99
C ARG A 818 -19.83 -9.78 14.22
N ARG A 819 -18.66 -10.11 13.64
CA ARG A 819 -18.45 -11.32 12.82
C ARG A 819 -17.05 -11.90 13.01
N VAL A 820 -16.95 -13.22 12.96
CA VAL A 820 -15.68 -13.96 12.88
C VAL A 820 -15.67 -14.88 11.67
N LEU A 821 -14.73 -14.64 10.75
CA LEU A 821 -14.40 -15.54 9.66
C LEU A 821 -13.24 -16.44 10.08
N VAL A 822 -13.22 -17.67 9.61
CA VAL A 822 -12.16 -18.65 9.92
C VAL A 822 -11.48 -19.11 8.63
N ASN A 823 -10.15 -19.06 8.59
CA ASN A 823 -9.32 -19.55 7.49
C ASN A 823 -8.13 -20.38 8.01
N HIS A 824 -7.18 -20.66 7.12
CA HIS A 824 -5.88 -21.26 7.39
C HIS A 824 -5.94 -22.47 8.32
N GLY A 825 -6.56 -23.53 7.84
CA GLY A 825 -6.78 -24.78 8.57
C GLY A 825 -7.53 -25.77 7.68
N GLU A 826 -7.35 -27.05 7.92
CA GLU A 826 -8.11 -28.07 7.19
C GLU A 826 -9.61 -27.87 7.41
N LYS A 827 -10.44 -28.17 6.39
CA LYS A 827 -11.90 -27.97 6.41
C LYS A 827 -12.57 -28.34 7.75
N ARG A 828 -12.27 -29.53 8.29
CA ARG A 828 -12.83 -30.01 9.56
C ARG A 828 -12.44 -29.12 10.75
N LYS A 829 -11.21 -28.61 10.78
CA LYS A 829 -10.69 -27.73 11.84
C LYS A 829 -11.33 -26.34 11.76
N SER A 830 -11.39 -25.77 10.56
CA SER A 830 -12.02 -24.45 10.34
C SER A 830 -13.51 -24.47 10.67
N GLU A 831 -14.21 -25.53 10.26
CA GLU A 831 -15.63 -25.73 10.56
C GLU A 831 -15.87 -25.87 12.07
N ASN A 832 -15.07 -26.69 12.75
CA ASN A 832 -15.18 -26.86 14.20
C ASN A 832 -14.97 -25.55 14.96
N LEU A 833 -13.88 -24.82 14.67
CA LEU A 833 -13.57 -23.57 15.34
C LEU A 833 -14.69 -22.54 15.13
N SER A 834 -15.19 -22.41 13.90
CA SER A 834 -16.31 -21.52 13.58
C SER A 834 -17.58 -21.86 14.35
N MET A 835 -17.97 -23.14 14.39
CA MET A 835 -19.12 -23.61 15.17
C MET A 835 -18.95 -23.37 16.67
N SER A 836 -17.75 -23.63 17.19
CA SER A 836 -17.40 -23.44 18.60
C SER A 836 -17.50 -21.98 19.02
N ILE A 837 -16.94 -21.06 18.22
CA ILE A 837 -17.06 -19.60 18.43
C ILE A 837 -18.53 -19.17 18.44
N ARG A 838 -19.30 -19.59 17.43
CA ARG A 838 -20.73 -19.25 17.33
C ARG A 838 -21.53 -19.76 18.53
N ARG A 839 -21.29 -21.00 18.95
CA ARG A 839 -21.99 -21.64 20.08
C ARG A 839 -21.67 -20.98 21.40
N MET A 840 -20.39 -20.75 21.68
CA MET A 840 -19.90 -20.25 22.99
C MET A 840 -20.05 -18.75 23.16
N TYR A 841 -19.71 -17.95 22.14
CA TYR A 841 -19.67 -16.49 22.26
C TYR A 841 -20.88 -15.76 21.68
N LYS A 842 -21.78 -16.49 20.98
CA LYS A 842 -22.98 -15.93 20.32
C LYS A 842 -22.65 -14.83 19.30
N VAL A 843 -21.45 -14.88 18.71
CA VAL A 843 -21.03 -14.01 17.61
C VAL A 843 -21.28 -14.75 16.29
N SER A 844 -21.68 -14.01 15.24
CA SER A 844 -21.80 -14.61 13.91
C SER A 844 -20.45 -15.15 13.46
N SER A 845 -20.36 -16.44 13.14
CA SER A 845 -19.13 -17.04 12.62
C SER A 845 -19.40 -17.90 11.41
N HIS A 846 -18.47 -17.85 10.47
CA HIS A 846 -18.51 -18.56 9.20
C HIS A 846 -17.09 -18.98 8.79
N TYR A 847 -16.96 -20.13 8.14
CA TYR A 847 -15.73 -20.57 7.50
C TYR A 847 -15.96 -20.54 5.97
N PRO A 848 -15.42 -19.53 5.27
CA PRO A 848 -15.60 -19.43 3.81
C PRO A 848 -14.92 -20.57 3.06
N GLN A 849 -15.31 -20.79 1.81
CA GLN A 849 -14.55 -21.60 0.84
C GLN A 849 -13.75 -20.73 -0.12
N VAL A 850 -12.72 -21.28 -0.76
CA VAL A 850 -12.01 -20.59 -1.86
C VAL A 850 -12.99 -20.30 -3.00
N GLN A 851 -12.88 -19.13 -3.62
CA GLN A 851 -13.82 -18.58 -4.62
C GLN A 851 -15.19 -18.14 -4.08
N GLU A 852 -15.24 -17.64 -2.85
CA GLU A 852 -16.38 -16.90 -2.32
C GLU A 852 -16.10 -15.39 -2.27
N ALA A 853 -17.16 -14.59 -2.39
CA ALA A 853 -17.14 -13.15 -2.21
C ALA A 853 -18.08 -12.77 -1.07
N ILE A 854 -17.54 -12.17 0.00
CA ILE A 854 -18.27 -11.93 1.23
C ILE A 854 -18.37 -10.42 1.47
N LYS A 855 -19.59 -9.89 1.49
CA LYS A 855 -19.83 -8.51 1.93
C LYS A 855 -19.66 -8.41 3.45
N LEU A 856 -18.68 -7.62 3.88
CA LEU A 856 -18.36 -7.35 5.28
C LEU A 856 -19.15 -6.16 5.84
N PHE A 857 -19.36 -5.13 5.02
CA PHE A 857 -20.09 -3.90 5.34
C PHE A 857 -20.87 -3.39 4.14
#